data_AF-A0A497APQ3-F1
#
_entry.id   AF-A0A497APQ3-F1
#
_cell.length_a   1.000
_cell.length_b   1.000
_cell.length_c   1.000
_cell.angle_alpha   90.00
_cell.angle_beta   90.00
_cell.angle_gamma   90.00
#
_symmetry.space_group_name_H-M   'P 1'
#
loop_
_entity.id
_entity.type
_entity.pdbx_description
1 polymer ?
#
loop_
_entity_poly.entity_id
_entity_poly.type
_entity_poly.pdbx_seq_one_letter_code
_entity_poly.pdbx_strand_id
1 'polypeptide(L)'
;ATCIAANGNITAAPMFANPGVDFHLLSGSPCIGAADPNNYPSDDYAGYARPFGPLADMGAYEFYTGTCFAQVEGATRVYTTVQTAVDTATVGSLVKVAGVCQGAQPRAAGSDTFTQTAYISQSLTLRGGYTATNWTTPTAQTILDAVGLGRAVYITGTGAVTVDGFTLQGGSASAGGGLYIAAPLSPTVQNIIFYSNTAGYGGGLGLVGGNPRLYHNTFVANTANTAGGGLHVAAGSPIIRNAIIVSNTGSSITATTPITLYYSDVWGNSGCDWGCANVFSDTASLSADPLFVDFGGGNFHLALKSPCVHAADPGDTLTWDMEGDDRPLGRGSDIGADEAATYADVLLAPYSWLGGIPGQPVGHPHILTNTGSISDTFNLTHTLVASDSMGWDVSYTPAFTLTAGEAAEAPVTVIAPDTAVSGTWAIVVLTATSAANGDIYDVVSNTTMVNWNPGVELTPVYTEHVNPGTVLTYEHTLLNTGNAPDSFDVDFSSSYNGSPGWTVSVTPTQATDLGAQQALTVWVRIEIPGTAPGGLIETTIISASSPASGARALVTDTTEINYTTGDRYAANVGGATDELNNCLIPSTPCRTIGHAVVQAVSGDTVKVAEGVYNENNVTLNKNITLRGGYYTSGPGAWEVSDPQGHETIVDAQGTGRVFYVFGSPTIEAFTIKGGDTAGSGGGIYIYSLGAPIIRGNVITGNTAGVYGGGIHNEMGAPTVEQNVLAYNEAARGGGFSSAAGSPGFWSNMVYDNAASADGGGVYVAGGNARIWHDTIYSNDAEQGGGIYLAGGSPVVSNTIVVRNTAAITGGGIYKHAAAAGATLDYNDVWDNTNADYVGATAGSNSISLDPDFLNEAARDLHLYDSPCENTGDATSVGEDFDGQPRAMGTAPDIGADERRRLGVQLEPDNTDNGDPGATVTYEHVVTNTGNYTDTFTIEASSSSLGWTVTPPPDDPDTVEVGPGQAETIYVQVTITGTAAYGFQDRTTVTATSTLNPDVYDTAVDTATVNLKCGIGWMG
;
A
#
# COMPACT_ATOMS: atom_id res chain seq x y z
N ALA A 1 -102.35 -42.06 27.50
CA ALA A 1 -101.73 -42.59 28.73
C ALA A 1 -101.91 -41.54 29.82
N THR A 2 -102.62 -41.89 30.89
CA THR A 2 -103.06 -40.98 31.95
C THR A 2 -102.09 -41.02 33.12
N CYS A 3 -101.30 -39.96 33.32
CA CYS A 3 -100.58 -39.70 34.56
C CYS A 3 -101.44 -38.78 35.44
N ILE A 4 -101.82 -39.22 36.64
CA ILE A 4 -102.39 -38.35 37.67
C ILE A 4 -101.22 -37.80 38.48
N ALA A 5 -101.08 -36.47 38.56
CA ALA A 5 -99.97 -35.84 39.28
C ALA A 5 -100.07 -36.12 40.79
N ALA A 6 -98.97 -36.57 41.39
CA ALA A 6 -98.84 -36.70 42.85
C ALA A 6 -98.63 -35.31 43.50
N ASN A 7 -98.94 -35.20 44.80
CA ASN A 7 -98.66 -34.00 45.60
C ASN A 7 -97.16 -33.63 45.50
N GLY A 8 -96.85 -32.35 45.26
CA GLY A 8 -95.49 -31.83 45.10
C GLY A 8 -95.09 -31.46 43.67
N ASN A 9 -95.88 -31.84 42.66
CA ASN A 9 -95.66 -31.40 41.28
C ASN A 9 -96.18 -29.98 41.05
N ILE A 10 -95.38 -29.12 40.40
CA ILE A 10 -95.71 -27.72 40.13
C ILE A 10 -96.15 -27.58 38.66
N THR A 11 -97.30 -26.93 38.42
CA THR A 11 -97.82 -26.65 37.07
C THR A 11 -97.55 -25.21 36.59
N ALA A 12 -96.93 -24.37 37.43
CA ALA A 12 -96.56 -23.01 37.09
C ALA A 12 -95.33 -22.97 36.17
N ALA A 13 -95.21 -21.91 35.36
CA ALA A 13 -94.07 -21.74 34.46
C ALA A 13 -92.76 -21.61 35.27
N PRO A 14 -91.68 -22.32 34.92
CA PRO A 14 -90.42 -22.34 35.69
C PRO A 14 -89.61 -21.04 35.57
N MET A 15 -90.02 -20.09 34.73
CA MET A 15 -89.34 -18.80 34.54
C MET A 15 -87.83 -18.92 34.24
N PHE A 16 -87.48 -19.63 33.16
CA PHE A 16 -86.10 -19.71 32.69
C PHE A 16 -85.62 -18.38 32.08
N ALA A 17 -84.32 -18.11 32.19
CA ALA A 17 -83.66 -16.95 31.60
C ALA A 17 -83.87 -16.88 30.08
N ASN A 18 -83.73 -18.01 29.38
CA ASN A 18 -84.14 -18.15 27.99
C ASN A 18 -84.57 -19.60 27.70
N PRO A 19 -85.87 -19.92 27.61
CA PRO A 19 -86.36 -21.29 27.44
C PRO A 19 -85.87 -22.04 26.19
N GLY A 20 -85.21 -21.39 25.23
CA GLY A 20 -84.62 -22.04 24.05
C GLY A 20 -83.17 -22.49 24.21
N VAL A 21 -82.40 -21.90 25.13
CA VAL A 21 -80.94 -22.11 25.23
C VAL A 21 -80.37 -22.01 26.65
N ASP A 22 -81.05 -21.30 27.56
CA ASP A 22 -80.58 -21.03 28.91
C ASP A 22 -81.68 -21.32 29.94
N PHE A 23 -81.51 -22.44 30.63
CA PHE A 23 -82.47 -22.95 31.61
C PHE A 23 -82.15 -22.54 33.05
N HIS A 24 -81.28 -21.55 33.29
CA HIS A 24 -81.16 -20.95 34.62
C HIS A 24 -82.47 -20.29 35.04
N LEU A 25 -82.84 -20.42 36.31
CA LEU A 25 -84.06 -19.82 36.85
C LEU A 25 -83.86 -18.30 37.00
N LEU A 26 -84.88 -17.53 36.66
CA LEU A 26 -84.93 -16.10 36.97
C LEU A 26 -85.44 -15.87 38.40
N SER A 27 -85.04 -14.74 38.97
CA SER A 27 -85.55 -14.28 40.27
C SER A 27 -87.08 -14.28 40.30
N GLY A 28 -87.65 -14.89 41.34
CA GLY A 28 -89.11 -15.04 41.50
C GLY A 28 -89.71 -16.31 40.88
N SER A 29 -88.89 -17.18 40.28
CA SER A 29 -89.36 -18.48 39.78
C SER A 29 -90.03 -19.31 40.90
N PRO A 30 -91.19 -19.94 40.64
CA PRO A 30 -91.84 -20.84 41.60
C PRO A 30 -91.04 -22.14 41.82
N CYS A 31 -90.02 -22.40 41.00
CA CYS A 31 -89.15 -23.55 41.15
C CYS A 31 -88.01 -23.33 42.15
N ILE A 32 -87.74 -22.07 42.55
CA ILE A 32 -86.69 -21.76 43.52
C ILE A 32 -87.10 -22.26 44.91
N GLY A 33 -86.24 -23.03 45.56
CA GLY A 33 -86.44 -23.64 46.89
C GLY A 33 -87.56 -24.68 46.96
N ALA A 34 -87.97 -25.23 45.80
CA ALA A 34 -89.17 -26.06 45.69
C ALA A 34 -88.91 -27.55 45.41
N ALA A 35 -87.65 -28.00 45.35
CA ALA A 35 -87.32 -29.41 45.22
C ALA A 35 -87.71 -30.20 46.49
N ASP A 36 -87.88 -31.53 46.35
CA ASP A 36 -88.15 -32.40 47.50
C ASP A 36 -86.98 -32.31 48.50
N PRO A 37 -87.18 -31.81 49.73
CA PRO A 37 -86.10 -31.60 50.69
C PRO A 37 -85.30 -32.87 51.01
N ASN A 38 -85.85 -34.05 50.75
CA ASN A 38 -85.23 -35.34 51.04
C ASN A 38 -84.60 -36.02 49.82
N ASN A 39 -84.78 -35.49 48.61
CA ASN A 39 -84.38 -36.20 47.39
C ASN A 39 -84.04 -35.25 46.23
N TYR A 40 -82.77 -34.82 46.19
CA TYR A 40 -82.13 -34.17 45.05
C TYR A 40 -80.66 -34.62 44.97
N PRO A 41 -80.03 -34.57 43.78
CA PRO A 41 -78.59 -34.81 43.67
C PRO A 41 -77.83 -33.80 44.52
N SER A 42 -76.63 -34.19 44.97
CA SER A 42 -75.81 -33.31 45.79
C SER A 42 -75.49 -31.99 45.09
N ASP A 43 -75.31 -31.98 43.77
CA ASP A 43 -74.88 -30.80 43.00
C ASP A 43 -75.83 -30.53 41.83
N ASP A 44 -75.86 -29.29 41.37
CA ASP A 44 -76.55 -28.88 40.15
C ASP A 44 -75.70 -29.08 38.89
N TYR A 45 -76.26 -28.73 37.72
CA TYR A 45 -75.57 -28.87 36.44
C TYR A 45 -74.33 -27.98 36.32
N ALA A 46 -74.29 -26.83 36.99
CA ALA A 46 -73.15 -25.92 37.02
C ALA A 46 -72.09 -26.31 38.08
N GLY A 47 -72.35 -27.35 38.89
CA GLY A 47 -71.48 -27.78 39.98
C GLY A 47 -71.71 -27.00 41.29
N TYR A 48 -72.80 -26.26 41.41
CA TYR A 48 -73.21 -25.61 42.65
C TYR A 48 -73.83 -26.60 43.63
N ALA A 49 -73.47 -26.46 44.91
CA ALA A 49 -73.97 -27.30 45.99
C ALA A 49 -75.49 -27.23 46.09
N ARG A 50 -76.22 -28.36 46.12
CA ARG A 50 -77.65 -28.40 46.46
C ARG A 50 -77.84 -28.72 47.94
N PRO A 51 -78.67 -27.94 48.67
CA PRO A 51 -79.28 -26.68 48.22
C PRO A 51 -78.25 -25.54 48.14
N PHE A 52 -78.33 -24.69 47.10
CA PHE A 52 -77.45 -23.53 46.89
C PHE A 52 -78.15 -22.28 47.43
N GLY A 53 -78.43 -22.34 48.74
CA GLY A 53 -79.43 -21.51 49.41
C GLY A 53 -80.11 -22.33 50.52
N PRO A 54 -81.27 -21.88 51.04
CA PRO A 54 -81.94 -22.58 52.14
C PRO A 54 -82.61 -23.90 51.73
N LEU A 55 -83.08 -24.04 50.48
CA LEU A 55 -83.68 -25.25 49.91
C LEU A 55 -83.28 -25.38 48.44
N ALA A 56 -83.31 -26.62 47.91
CA ALA A 56 -82.87 -26.89 46.54
C ALA A 56 -83.96 -26.50 45.55
N ASP A 57 -83.54 -26.06 44.37
CA ASP A 57 -84.39 -25.61 43.29
C ASP A 57 -84.86 -26.78 42.42
N MET A 58 -86.13 -26.76 42.02
CA MET A 58 -86.67 -27.75 41.10
C MET A 58 -86.20 -27.44 39.67
N GLY A 59 -85.21 -28.19 39.18
CA GLY A 59 -84.63 -27.97 37.85
C GLY A 59 -83.17 -28.42 37.81
N ALA A 60 -82.49 -28.25 36.67
CA ALA A 60 -81.08 -28.66 36.53
C ALA A 60 -80.09 -27.69 37.21
N TYR A 61 -80.46 -26.43 37.40
CA TYR A 61 -79.64 -25.37 37.98
C TYR A 61 -80.22 -24.87 39.30
N GLU A 62 -79.34 -24.38 40.19
CA GLU A 62 -79.69 -23.62 41.38
C GLU A 62 -79.52 -22.11 41.16
N PHE A 63 -80.37 -21.31 41.80
CA PHE A 63 -80.39 -19.85 41.73
C PHE A 63 -79.87 -19.24 43.04
N TYR A 64 -78.84 -18.39 42.94
CA TYR A 64 -78.29 -17.66 44.08
C TYR A 64 -77.89 -16.23 43.72
N THR A 65 -78.24 -15.25 44.57
CA THR A 65 -77.95 -13.82 44.38
C THR A 65 -76.97 -13.26 45.41
N GLY A 66 -76.38 -14.10 46.26
CA GLY A 66 -75.42 -13.63 47.26
C GLY A 66 -74.02 -13.44 46.70
N THR A 67 -73.15 -12.85 47.52
CA THR A 67 -71.79 -12.44 47.15
C THR A 67 -70.71 -13.35 47.75
N CYS A 68 -71.09 -14.36 48.52
CA CYS A 68 -70.17 -15.26 49.20
C CYS A 68 -70.10 -16.60 48.48
N PHE A 69 -68.89 -16.99 48.09
CA PHE A 69 -68.64 -18.27 47.45
C PHE A 69 -67.41 -18.92 48.07
N ALA A 70 -67.46 -20.23 48.29
CA ALA A 70 -66.31 -20.99 48.76
C ALA A 70 -66.21 -22.34 48.03
N GLN A 71 -65.01 -22.80 47.74
CA GLN A 71 -64.75 -24.09 47.09
C GLN A 71 -63.58 -24.80 47.79
N VAL A 72 -63.71 -26.11 47.99
CA VAL A 72 -62.60 -26.93 48.51
C VAL A 72 -61.76 -27.38 47.31
N GLU A 73 -60.43 -27.24 47.40
CA GLU A 73 -59.49 -27.64 46.37
C GLU A 73 -59.69 -29.11 45.96
N GLY A 74 -59.65 -29.37 44.65
CA GLY A 74 -59.95 -30.68 44.08
C GLY A 74 -61.44 -31.06 44.03
N ALA A 75 -62.35 -30.26 44.61
CA ALA A 75 -63.79 -30.41 44.45
C ALA A 75 -64.34 -29.43 43.40
N THR A 76 -65.29 -29.87 42.59
CA THR A 76 -66.05 -28.98 41.70
C THR A 76 -67.15 -28.21 42.44
N ARG A 77 -67.53 -28.69 43.64
CA ARG A 77 -68.63 -28.17 44.44
C ARG A 77 -68.31 -26.79 45.04
N VAL A 78 -69.12 -25.79 44.70
CA VAL A 78 -69.09 -24.45 45.31
C VAL A 78 -70.17 -24.34 46.39
N TYR A 79 -69.86 -23.64 47.49
CA TYR A 79 -70.73 -23.38 48.64
C TYR A 79 -71.02 -21.88 48.76
N THR A 80 -72.15 -21.52 49.37
CA THR A 80 -72.58 -20.13 49.60
C THR A 80 -72.15 -19.57 50.95
N THR A 81 -71.54 -20.40 51.82
CA THR A 81 -70.95 -19.94 53.08
C THR A 81 -69.57 -20.54 53.27
N VAL A 82 -68.66 -19.73 53.81
CA VAL A 82 -67.30 -20.17 54.16
C VAL A 82 -67.36 -21.29 55.19
N GLN A 83 -68.26 -21.19 56.18
CA GLN A 83 -68.35 -22.18 57.25
C GLN A 83 -68.68 -23.58 56.73
N THR A 84 -69.62 -23.72 55.79
CA THR A 84 -69.97 -25.03 55.22
C THR A 84 -68.81 -25.64 54.45
N ALA A 85 -68.05 -24.84 53.69
CA ALA A 85 -66.87 -25.31 52.99
C ALA A 85 -65.78 -25.76 53.97
N VAL A 86 -65.54 -25.00 55.04
CA VAL A 86 -64.59 -25.33 56.12
C VAL A 86 -64.96 -26.64 56.83
N ASP A 87 -66.26 -26.87 57.08
CA ASP A 87 -66.75 -28.08 57.74
C ASP A 87 -66.68 -29.31 56.83
N THR A 88 -66.82 -29.11 55.51
CA THR A 88 -66.76 -30.20 54.52
C THR A 88 -65.33 -30.54 54.11
N ALA A 89 -64.40 -29.61 54.28
CA ALA A 89 -62.99 -29.80 53.97
C ALA A 89 -62.41 -31.00 54.74
N THR A 90 -61.55 -31.78 54.08
CA THR A 90 -60.76 -32.81 54.75
C THR A 90 -59.49 -32.18 55.35
N VAL A 91 -58.91 -32.83 56.36
CA VAL A 91 -57.68 -32.34 57.03
C VAL A 91 -56.57 -32.09 55.99
N GLY A 92 -56.05 -30.86 55.95
CA GLY A 92 -55.00 -30.40 55.05
C GLY A 92 -55.50 -29.78 53.73
N SER A 93 -56.82 -29.72 53.51
CA SER A 93 -57.38 -29.15 52.28
C SER A 93 -57.16 -27.63 52.19
N LEU A 94 -57.13 -27.11 50.97
CA LEU A 94 -57.25 -25.68 50.68
C LEU A 94 -58.73 -25.33 50.46
N VAL A 95 -59.26 -24.41 51.26
CA VAL A 95 -60.58 -23.80 51.11
C VAL A 95 -60.40 -22.43 50.48
N LYS A 96 -60.84 -22.31 49.23
CA LYS A 96 -60.80 -21.10 48.42
C LYS A 96 -62.06 -20.29 48.66
N VAL A 97 -61.94 -18.99 48.83
CA VAL A 97 -63.08 -18.09 49.05
C VAL A 97 -63.05 -16.95 48.05
N ALA A 98 -64.22 -16.60 47.53
CA ALA A 98 -64.41 -15.53 46.57
C ALA A 98 -65.53 -14.57 47.02
N GLY A 99 -65.31 -13.28 46.79
CA GLY A 99 -66.28 -12.21 47.00
C GLY A 99 -66.39 -11.71 48.44
N VAL A 100 -67.59 -11.28 48.84
CA VAL A 100 -67.87 -10.67 50.14
C VAL A 100 -68.79 -11.58 50.94
N CYS A 101 -68.26 -12.13 52.03
CA CYS A 101 -68.96 -13.05 52.91
C CYS A 101 -69.43 -12.34 54.17
N GLN A 102 -70.70 -11.91 54.15
CA GLN A 102 -71.31 -11.17 55.25
C GLN A 102 -72.04 -12.07 56.25
N GLY A 103 -71.92 -11.73 57.53
CA GLY A 103 -72.63 -12.38 58.62
C GLY A 103 -71.74 -13.33 59.43
N ALA A 104 -72.26 -13.74 60.58
CA ALA A 104 -71.65 -14.71 61.48
C ALA A 104 -72.73 -15.66 62.00
N GLN A 105 -72.40 -16.93 62.22
CA GLN A 105 -73.33 -17.95 62.68
C GLN A 105 -72.88 -18.53 64.04
N PRO A 106 -73.82 -18.80 64.97
CA PRO A 106 -73.49 -19.46 66.22
C PRO A 106 -73.13 -20.93 65.98
N ARG A 107 -72.04 -21.39 66.60
CA ARG A 107 -71.56 -22.77 66.54
C ARG A 107 -71.31 -23.29 67.94
N ALA A 108 -71.92 -24.44 68.24
CA ALA A 108 -71.63 -25.17 69.46
C ALA A 108 -70.31 -25.92 69.35
N ALA A 109 -69.44 -25.77 70.34
CA ALA A 109 -68.21 -26.54 70.50
C ALA A 109 -68.10 -26.98 71.96
N GLY A 110 -68.34 -28.27 72.23
CA GLY A 110 -68.50 -28.76 73.60
C GLY A 110 -69.74 -28.16 74.26
N SER A 111 -69.58 -27.55 75.43
CA SER A 111 -70.64 -26.84 76.17
C SER A 111 -70.80 -25.36 75.78
N ASP A 112 -69.89 -24.81 74.98
CA ASP A 112 -69.85 -23.39 74.65
C ASP A 112 -70.43 -23.11 73.26
N THR A 113 -70.95 -21.90 73.05
CA THR A 113 -71.43 -21.42 71.75
C THR A 113 -70.65 -20.18 71.34
N PHE A 114 -70.07 -20.22 70.15
CA PHE A 114 -69.26 -19.13 69.58
C PHE A 114 -69.90 -18.63 68.28
N THR A 115 -69.96 -17.31 68.08
CA THR A 115 -70.51 -16.70 66.86
C THR A 115 -69.38 -16.14 65.99
N GLN A 116 -69.26 -16.66 64.76
CA GLN A 116 -68.23 -16.25 63.81
C GLN A 116 -68.62 -16.52 62.35
N THR A 117 -67.95 -15.86 61.39
CA THR A 117 -68.10 -16.15 59.95
C THR A 117 -67.43 -17.48 59.58
N ALA A 118 -66.24 -17.75 60.13
CA ALA A 118 -65.52 -19.00 59.93
C ALA A 118 -64.91 -19.55 61.23
N TYR A 119 -65.25 -20.79 61.57
CA TYR A 119 -64.69 -21.55 62.69
C TYR A 119 -63.85 -22.72 62.16
N ILE A 120 -62.56 -22.69 62.45
CA ILE A 120 -61.56 -23.65 61.95
C ILE A 120 -61.11 -24.55 63.09
N SER A 121 -61.56 -25.81 63.08
CA SER A 121 -61.27 -26.82 64.11
C SER A 121 -60.31 -27.92 63.68
N GLN A 122 -59.77 -27.84 62.46
CA GLN A 122 -58.86 -28.82 61.88
C GLN A 122 -57.76 -28.14 61.05
N SER A 123 -56.67 -28.86 60.75
CA SER A 123 -55.64 -28.40 59.83
C SER A 123 -56.24 -28.16 58.45
N LEU A 124 -56.10 -26.95 57.90
CA LEU A 124 -56.48 -26.56 56.54
C LEU A 124 -55.87 -25.20 56.18
N THR A 125 -55.86 -24.86 54.89
CA THR A 125 -55.60 -23.50 54.43
C THR A 125 -56.93 -22.85 54.06
N LEU A 126 -57.27 -21.72 54.66
CA LEU A 126 -58.37 -20.86 54.24
C LEU A 126 -57.77 -19.68 53.49
N ARG A 127 -58.11 -19.52 52.21
CA ARG A 127 -57.50 -18.52 51.33
C ARG A 127 -58.54 -17.72 50.54
N GLY A 128 -58.43 -16.40 50.60
CA GLY A 128 -59.15 -15.47 49.72
C GLY A 128 -58.35 -15.20 48.43
N GLY A 129 -58.79 -14.26 47.62
CA GLY A 129 -58.16 -13.95 46.34
C GLY A 129 -58.98 -14.39 45.13
N TYR A 130 -59.97 -15.27 45.29
CA TYR A 130 -60.61 -15.92 44.16
C TYR A 130 -61.84 -15.15 43.66
N THR A 131 -62.28 -15.47 42.44
CA THR A 131 -63.55 -14.99 41.88
C THR A 131 -64.43 -16.17 41.51
N ALA A 132 -65.74 -15.94 41.32
CA ALA A 132 -66.66 -17.00 40.91
C ALA A 132 -66.28 -17.66 39.56
N THR A 133 -65.48 -16.97 38.74
CA THR A 133 -64.98 -17.45 37.45
C THR A 133 -63.50 -17.86 37.47
N ASN A 134 -62.77 -17.57 38.54
CA ASN A 134 -61.36 -17.94 38.72
C ASN A 134 -61.12 -18.53 40.12
N TRP A 135 -61.14 -19.87 40.18
CA TRP A 135 -60.78 -20.66 41.36
C TRP A 135 -59.35 -21.18 41.30
N THR A 136 -58.57 -20.83 40.28
CA THR A 136 -57.21 -21.36 40.07
C THR A 136 -56.14 -20.45 40.65
N THR A 137 -56.26 -19.14 40.44
CA THR A 137 -55.29 -18.16 40.89
C THR A 137 -55.99 -17.08 41.73
N PRO A 138 -55.44 -16.72 42.91
CA PRO A 138 -55.91 -15.57 43.65
C PRO A 138 -55.52 -14.30 42.85
N THR A 139 -56.50 -13.48 42.45
CA THR A 139 -56.31 -12.25 41.67
C THR A 139 -57.28 -11.12 42.10
N ALA A 140 -57.97 -11.27 43.23
CA ALA A 140 -59.08 -10.39 43.61
C ALA A 140 -59.31 -10.30 45.13
N GLN A 141 -59.57 -9.10 45.63
CA GLN A 141 -59.86 -8.89 47.04
C GLN A 141 -61.06 -9.74 47.53
N THR A 142 -60.90 -10.37 48.70
CA THR A 142 -61.94 -11.18 49.35
C THR A 142 -62.18 -10.70 50.78
N ILE A 143 -63.44 -10.49 51.15
CA ILE A 143 -63.81 -9.85 52.42
C ILE A 143 -64.64 -10.83 53.27
N LEU A 144 -64.22 -11.06 54.52
CA LEU A 144 -65.06 -11.68 55.54
C LEU A 144 -65.56 -10.61 56.50
N ASP A 145 -66.85 -10.30 56.41
CA ASP A 145 -67.48 -9.21 57.16
C ASP A 145 -68.46 -9.78 58.19
N ALA A 146 -68.10 -9.74 59.47
CA ALA A 146 -68.96 -10.25 60.53
C ALA A 146 -70.15 -9.32 60.85
N VAL A 147 -70.22 -8.12 60.26
CA VAL A 147 -71.31 -7.13 60.36
C VAL A 147 -71.78 -6.84 61.80
N GLY A 148 -70.86 -6.92 62.76
CA GLY A 148 -71.08 -6.67 64.18
C GLY A 148 -71.70 -7.83 64.96
N LEU A 149 -71.94 -8.99 64.34
CA LEU A 149 -72.67 -10.10 64.94
C LEU A 149 -71.80 -11.10 65.72
N GLY A 150 -70.48 -11.04 65.54
CA GLY A 150 -69.51 -11.96 66.14
C GLY A 150 -68.12 -11.71 65.60
N ARG A 151 -67.25 -12.71 65.61
CA ARG A 151 -65.89 -12.62 65.04
C ARG A 151 -65.89 -12.89 63.54
N ALA A 152 -64.88 -12.44 62.79
CA ALA A 152 -64.73 -12.93 61.42
C ALA A 152 -64.19 -14.37 61.42
N VAL A 153 -63.08 -14.65 62.12
CA VAL A 153 -62.45 -15.97 62.16
C VAL A 153 -62.16 -16.44 63.58
N TYR A 154 -62.43 -17.72 63.87
CA TYR A 154 -62.08 -18.39 65.13
C TYR A 154 -61.29 -19.66 64.83
N ILE A 155 -60.07 -19.78 65.35
CA ILE A 155 -59.20 -20.96 65.18
C ILE A 155 -59.09 -21.75 66.50
N THR A 156 -59.47 -23.03 66.44
CA THR A 156 -59.25 -24.04 67.50
C THR A 156 -58.51 -25.28 67.02
N GLY A 157 -58.34 -25.45 65.71
CA GLY A 157 -57.74 -26.65 65.13
C GLY A 157 -56.26 -26.82 65.42
N THR A 158 -55.87 -28.04 65.80
CA THR A 158 -54.47 -28.44 65.94
C THR A 158 -53.90 -28.88 64.59
N GLY A 159 -52.68 -28.44 64.24
CA GLY A 159 -52.02 -28.76 62.98
C GLY A 159 -51.58 -27.52 62.20
N ALA A 160 -51.28 -27.69 60.91
CA ALA A 160 -50.96 -26.57 60.01
C ALA A 160 -52.26 -25.90 59.56
N VAL A 161 -52.67 -24.84 60.26
CA VAL A 161 -53.75 -23.94 59.85
C VAL A 161 -53.13 -22.70 59.22
N THR A 162 -53.56 -22.35 58.01
CA THR A 162 -53.16 -21.11 57.32
C THR A 162 -54.38 -20.27 57.00
N VAL A 163 -54.33 -18.96 57.26
CA VAL A 163 -55.31 -17.97 56.81
C VAL A 163 -54.59 -16.94 55.95
N ASP A 164 -55.05 -16.74 54.72
CA ASP A 164 -54.31 -16.05 53.66
C ASP A 164 -55.21 -15.18 52.76
N GLY A 165 -54.83 -13.95 52.45
CA GLY A 165 -55.45 -13.12 51.40
C GLY A 165 -56.88 -12.64 51.69
N PHE A 166 -57.14 -12.10 52.89
CA PHE A 166 -58.46 -11.58 53.25
C PHE A 166 -58.41 -10.16 53.82
N THR A 167 -59.49 -9.43 53.60
CA THR A 167 -59.91 -8.35 54.51
C THR A 167 -60.89 -8.90 55.53
N LEU A 168 -60.49 -8.94 56.80
CA LEU A 168 -61.33 -9.33 57.92
C LEU A 168 -61.90 -8.07 58.57
N GLN A 169 -63.23 -7.92 58.55
CA GLN A 169 -63.87 -6.69 59.02
C GLN A 169 -65.18 -6.91 59.78
N GLY A 170 -65.65 -5.83 60.41
CA GLY A 170 -66.95 -5.79 61.09
C GLY A 170 -67.05 -6.72 62.30
N GLY A 171 -65.95 -7.27 62.79
CA GLY A 171 -65.92 -8.12 63.96
C GLY A 171 -66.34 -7.39 65.24
N SER A 172 -67.14 -8.04 66.09
CA SER A 172 -67.51 -7.54 67.43
C SER A 172 -67.54 -8.69 68.44
N ALA A 173 -66.57 -8.72 69.36
CA ALA A 173 -66.46 -9.81 70.33
C ALA A 173 -65.77 -9.42 71.64
N SER A 174 -65.74 -10.32 72.63
CA SER A 174 -65.00 -10.08 73.88
C SER A 174 -63.48 -10.06 73.67
N ALA A 175 -62.97 -10.90 72.77
CA ALA A 175 -61.56 -10.94 72.41
C ALA A 175 -61.40 -11.39 70.95
N GLY A 176 -60.48 -10.78 70.20
CA GLY A 176 -60.20 -11.10 68.80
C GLY A 176 -61.39 -10.80 67.89
N GLY A 177 -61.67 -9.51 67.66
CA GLY A 177 -62.83 -9.07 66.87
C GLY A 177 -62.74 -9.57 65.44
N GLY A 178 -61.61 -9.32 64.75
CA GLY A 178 -61.36 -9.87 63.43
C GLY A 178 -61.05 -11.37 63.51
N LEU A 179 -59.96 -11.73 64.20
CA LEU A 179 -59.53 -13.12 64.34
C LEU A 179 -59.19 -13.47 65.78
N TYR A 180 -59.59 -14.66 66.21
CA TYR A 180 -59.22 -15.21 67.51
C TYR A 180 -58.51 -16.57 67.39
N ILE A 181 -57.35 -16.69 68.04
CA ILE A 181 -56.54 -17.91 68.09
C ILE A 181 -56.62 -18.50 69.50
N ALA A 182 -57.23 -19.68 69.62
CA ALA A 182 -57.28 -20.42 70.87
C ALA A 182 -55.91 -20.98 71.27
N ALA A 183 -55.69 -21.17 72.57
CA ALA A 183 -54.41 -21.64 73.09
C ALA A 183 -54.29 -23.17 73.12
N PRO A 184 -53.07 -23.74 72.93
CA PRO A 184 -51.85 -23.13 72.38
C PRO A 184 -51.66 -23.52 70.90
N LEU A 185 -52.03 -22.63 69.97
CA LEU A 185 -51.95 -22.89 68.53
C LEU A 185 -50.94 -21.96 67.83
N SER A 186 -50.31 -22.48 66.77
CA SER A 186 -49.31 -21.74 65.99
C SER A 186 -49.66 -21.73 64.49
N PRO A 187 -50.82 -21.19 64.09
CA PRO A 187 -51.17 -21.03 62.68
C PRO A 187 -50.26 -20.04 61.95
N THR A 188 -50.28 -20.09 60.62
CA THR A 188 -49.76 -19.01 59.77
C THR A 188 -50.93 -18.09 59.38
N VAL A 189 -50.78 -16.80 59.61
CA VAL A 189 -51.72 -15.76 59.19
C VAL A 189 -50.95 -14.76 58.36
N GLN A 190 -51.31 -14.63 57.09
CA GLN A 190 -50.54 -13.81 56.15
C GLN A 190 -51.42 -13.10 55.13
N ASN A 191 -50.93 -11.99 54.55
CA ASN A 191 -51.66 -11.21 53.55
C ASN A 191 -53.08 -10.83 54.03
N ILE A 192 -53.21 -10.49 55.31
CA ILE A 192 -54.51 -10.13 55.90
C ILE A 192 -54.57 -8.63 56.21
N ILE A 193 -55.64 -7.99 55.76
CA ILE A 193 -56.07 -6.70 56.29
C ILE A 193 -57.07 -6.94 57.42
N PHE A 194 -56.71 -6.55 58.64
CA PHE A 194 -57.63 -6.45 59.76
C PHE A 194 -58.18 -5.03 59.80
N TYR A 195 -59.43 -4.85 59.41
CA TYR A 195 -60.04 -3.52 59.28
C TYR A 195 -61.31 -3.36 60.11
N SER A 196 -61.40 -2.28 60.90
CA SER A 196 -62.63 -1.85 61.57
C SER A 196 -63.27 -2.92 62.49
N ASN A 197 -62.44 -3.75 63.13
CA ASN A 197 -62.91 -4.75 64.08
C ASN A 197 -62.89 -4.22 65.51
N THR A 198 -63.88 -4.62 66.32
CA THR A 198 -64.04 -4.19 67.71
C THR A 198 -63.98 -5.37 68.67
N ALA A 199 -63.19 -5.25 69.75
CA ALA A 199 -63.22 -6.22 70.84
C ALA A 199 -62.95 -5.60 72.22
N GLY A 200 -63.07 -6.40 73.29
CA GLY A 200 -62.50 -6.04 74.60
C GLY A 200 -60.97 -6.06 74.54
N TYR A 201 -60.41 -7.18 74.09
CA TYR A 201 -58.97 -7.39 73.90
C TYR A 201 -58.68 -7.82 72.46
N GLY A 202 -57.73 -7.17 71.78
CA GLY A 202 -57.37 -7.59 70.42
C GLY A 202 -58.47 -7.24 69.41
N GLY A 203 -58.64 -5.96 69.09
CA GLY A 203 -59.66 -5.51 68.13
C GLY A 203 -59.53 -6.23 66.80
N GLY A 204 -58.34 -6.15 66.19
CA GLY A 204 -57.98 -6.92 64.99
C GLY A 204 -57.79 -8.41 65.29
N LEU A 205 -56.81 -8.75 66.13
CA LEU A 205 -56.49 -10.15 66.49
C LEU A 205 -56.32 -10.35 67.99
N GLY A 206 -56.87 -11.45 68.51
CA GLY A 206 -56.65 -11.91 69.89
C GLY A 206 -55.98 -13.28 69.93
N LEU A 207 -54.86 -13.38 70.65
CA LEU A 207 -54.07 -14.60 70.83
C LEU A 207 -53.99 -14.97 72.31
N VAL A 208 -54.41 -16.18 72.67
CA VAL A 208 -54.34 -16.64 74.06
C VAL A 208 -53.03 -17.35 74.41
N GLY A 209 -52.37 -17.98 73.43
CA GLY A 209 -51.13 -18.74 73.62
C GLY A 209 -50.66 -19.40 72.32
N GLY A 210 -49.39 -19.85 72.28
CA GLY A 210 -48.76 -20.41 71.07
C GLY A 210 -47.85 -19.40 70.36
N ASN A 211 -47.27 -19.81 69.23
CA ASN A 211 -46.28 -19.01 68.48
C ASN A 211 -46.68 -18.93 66.99
N PRO A 212 -47.82 -18.30 66.64
CA PRO A 212 -48.23 -18.14 65.24
C PRO A 212 -47.23 -17.30 64.45
N ARG A 213 -47.21 -17.53 63.13
CA ARG A 213 -46.49 -16.68 62.16
C ARG A 213 -47.46 -15.65 61.61
N LEU A 214 -47.21 -14.37 61.86
CA LEU A 214 -47.99 -13.24 61.38
C LEU A 214 -47.13 -12.44 60.38
N TYR A 215 -47.30 -12.69 59.09
CA TYR A 215 -46.51 -12.08 58.02
C TYR A 215 -47.33 -11.23 57.06
N HIS A 216 -46.79 -10.11 56.57
CA HIS A 216 -47.47 -9.33 55.53
C HIS A 216 -48.93 -9.00 55.89
N ASN A 217 -49.14 -8.54 57.13
CA ASN A 217 -50.48 -8.22 57.62
C ASN A 217 -50.60 -6.73 57.89
N THR A 218 -51.75 -6.17 57.57
CA THR A 218 -52.07 -4.76 57.82
C THR A 218 -53.18 -4.68 58.87
N PHE A 219 -52.86 -4.20 60.07
CA PHE A 219 -53.80 -3.95 61.15
C PHE A 219 -54.18 -2.48 61.15
N VAL A 220 -55.40 -2.17 60.67
CA VAL A 220 -55.82 -0.80 60.45
C VAL A 220 -57.18 -0.48 61.07
N ALA A 221 -57.25 0.63 61.80
CA ALA A 221 -58.50 1.18 62.36
C ALA A 221 -59.33 0.20 63.23
N ASN A 222 -58.68 -0.73 63.92
CA ASN A 222 -59.35 -1.64 64.85
C ASN A 222 -59.47 -1.02 66.24
N THR A 223 -60.50 -1.40 66.99
CA THR A 223 -60.81 -0.84 68.31
C THR A 223 -60.80 -1.93 69.39
N ALA A 224 -60.01 -1.74 70.45
CA ALA A 224 -60.08 -2.52 71.67
C ALA A 224 -60.50 -1.63 72.85
N ASN A 225 -61.55 -2.02 73.56
CA ASN A 225 -62.05 -1.27 74.71
C ASN A 225 -61.14 -1.41 75.94
N THR A 226 -60.28 -2.43 75.99
CA THR A 226 -59.36 -2.67 77.11
C THR A 226 -57.90 -2.59 76.70
N ALA A 227 -57.46 -3.38 75.71
CA ALA A 227 -56.06 -3.40 75.30
C ALA A 227 -55.85 -4.11 73.95
N GLY A 228 -54.87 -3.62 73.17
CA GLY A 228 -54.45 -4.19 71.90
C GLY A 228 -55.47 -3.93 70.80
N GLY A 229 -55.62 -2.68 70.39
CA GLY A 229 -56.48 -2.29 69.28
C GLY A 229 -56.18 -3.11 68.02
N GLY A 230 -54.92 -3.14 67.59
CA GLY A 230 -54.48 -4.02 66.50
C GLY A 230 -54.41 -5.48 66.93
N LEU A 231 -53.55 -5.78 67.92
CA LEU A 231 -53.28 -7.14 68.38
C LEU A 231 -53.19 -7.23 69.91
N HIS A 232 -53.74 -8.30 70.49
CA HIS A 232 -53.54 -8.66 71.90
C HIS A 232 -52.97 -10.07 72.05
N VAL A 233 -51.85 -10.20 72.77
CA VAL A 233 -51.14 -11.44 73.05
C VAL A 233 -51.19 -11.72 74.56
N ALA A 234 -52.08 -12.62 74.98
CA ALA A 234 -52.26 -12.96 76.38
C ALA A 234 -51.18 -13.93 76.91
N ALA A 235 -50.58 -14.75 76.05
CA ALA A 235 -49.38 -15.55 76.29
C ALA A 235 -48.75 -15.99 74.95
N GLY A 236 -47.52 -16.51 74.99
CA GLY A 236 -46.79 -17.01 73.81
C GLY A 236 -45.84 -15.98 73.19
N SER A 237 -45.21 -16.33 72.07
CA SER A 237 -44.23 -15.50 71.36
C SER A 237 -44.46 -15.60 69.85
N PRO A 238 -45.51 -14.94 69.30
CA PRO A 238 -45.74 -14.90 67.87
C PRO A 238 -44.57 -14.27 67.12
N ILE A 239 -44.31 -14.73 65.90
CA ILE A 239 -43.38 -14.08 64.98
C ILE A 239 -44.18 -13.08 64.16
N ILE A 240 -43.92 -11.79 64.36
CA ILE A 240 -44.57 -10.71 63.61
C ILE A 240 -43.51 -10.10 62.69
N ARG A 241 -43.72 -10.17 61.37
CA ARG A 241 -42.76 -9.64 60.39
C ARG A 241 -43.48 -9.02 59.20
N ASN A 242 -42.89 -7.98 58.59
CA ASN A 242 -43.46 -7.32 57.42
C ASN A 242 -44.90 -6.84 57.67
N ALA A 243 -45.20 -6.35 58.87
CA ALA A 243 -46.56 -5.95 59.25
C ALA A 243 -46.70 -4.43 59.29
N ILE A 244 -47.85 -3.90 58.84
CA ILE A 244 -48.26 -2.51 59.08
C ILE A 244 -49.28 -2.50 60.22
N ILE A 245 -49.05 -1.70 61.25
CA ILE A 245 -49.99 -1.54 62.37
C ILE A 245 -50.25 -0.05 62.57
N VAL A 246 -51.44 0.38 62.15
CA VAL A 246 -51.73 1.80 61.95
C VAL A 246 -53.14 2.21 62.37
N SER A 247 -53.24 3.37 63.01
CA SER A 247 -54.52 4.00 63.38
C SER A 247 -55.47 3.14 64.22
N ASN A 248 -54.96 2.17 65.00
CA ASN A 248 -55.78 1.37 65.90
C ASN A 248 -56.09 2.14 67.20
N THR A 249 -57.22 1.82 67.82
CA THR A 249 -57.67 2.39 69.09
C THR A 249 -57.57 1.40 70.24
N GLY A 250 -56.93 1.78 71.34
CA GLY A 250 -56.62 0.88 72.46
C GLY A 250 -55.22 0.25 72.40
N SER A 251 -54.24 0.99 71.88
CA SER A 251 -52.84 0.63 71.56
C SER A 251 -52.64 -0.16 70.27
N SER A 252 -51.45 -0.06 69.66
CA SER A 252 -51.03 -0.86 68.51
C SER A 252 -51.10 -2.36 68.83
N ILE A 253 -50.28 -2.79 69.78
CA ILE A 253 -50.18 -4.17 70.28
C ILE A 253 -50.07 -4.15 71.80
N THR A 254 -50.67 -5.14 72.46
CA THR A 254 -50.38 -5.41 73.88
C THR A 254 -50.01 -6.87 74.08
N ALA A 255 -48.95 -7.11 74.85
CA ALA A 255 -48.44 -8.45 75.12
C ALA A 255 -48.10 -8.62 76.61
N THR A 256 -48.42 -9.78 77.18
CA THR A 256 -48.05 -10.11 78.57
C THR A 256 -46.62 -10.66 78.66
N THR A 257 -46.10 -11.22 77.57
CA THR A 257 -44.74 -11.72 77.38
C THR A 257 -44.00 -10.87 76.35
N PRO A 258 -42.66 -10.71 76.46
CA PRO A 258 -41.85 -10.03 75.44
C PRO A 258 -42.06 -10.59 74.04
N ILE A 259 -42.37 -9.70 73.08
CA ILE A 259 -42.45 -10.00 71.65
C ILE A 259 -41.66 -8.98 70.83
N THR A 260 -41.12 -9.39 69.69
CA THR A 260 -40.36 -8.54 68.78
C THR A 260 -40.97 -8.56 67.39
N LEU A 261 -41.10 -7.36 66.80
CA LEU A 261 -41.50 -7.15 65.42
C LEU A 261 -40.25 -6.96 64.56
N TYR A 262 -40.27 -7.53 63.36
CA TYR A 262 -39.17 -7.47 62.40
C TYR A 262 -39.63 -6.84 61.10
N TYR A 263 -38.87 -5.90 60.53
CA TYR A 263 -39.23 -5.26 59.25
C TYR A 263 -40.70 -4.80 59.20
N SER A 264 -41.22 -4.22 60.29
CA SER A 264 -42.62 -3.81 60.40
C SER A 264 -42.73 -2.30 60.54
N ASP A 265 -43.87 -1.73 60.17
CA ASP A 265 -44.19 -0.32 60.37
C ASP A 265 -45.32 -0.18 61.41
N VAL A 266 -45.06 0.62 62.45
CA VAL A 266 -46.05 0.89 63.51
C VAL A 266 -46.17 2.39 63.70
N TRP A 267 -47.33 2.94 63.36
CA TRP A 267 -47.52 4.38 63.29
C TRP A 267 -48.97 4.82 63.53
N GLY A 268 -49.17 5.92 64.27
CA GLY A 268 -50.46 6.62 64.35
C GLY A 268 -51.55 5.92 65.16
N ASN A 269 -51.22 4.97 66.03
CA ASN A 269 -52.16 4.26 66.92
C ASN A 269 -52.41 5.06 68.21
N SER A 270 -53.66 5.06 68.72
CA SER A 270 -53.95 5.73 69.99
C SER A 270 -53.58 4.82 71.17
N GLY A 271 -52.83 5.38 72.14
CA GLY A 271 -52.30 4.65 73.29
C GLY A 271 -50.77 4.54 73.22
N CYS A 272 -50.26 3.73 72.30
CA CYS A 272 -48.84 3.63 71.96
C CYS A 272 -48.67 3.03 70.55
N ASP A 273 -47.64 3.49 69.84
CA ASP A 273 -47.11 2.89 68.62
C ASP A 273 -46.01 1.88 69.00
N TRP A 274 -44.79 2.38 69.15
CA TRP A 274 -43.67 1.70 69.81
C TRP A 274 -43.62 2.06 71.31
N GLY A 275 -43.07 1.17 72.13
CA GLY A 275 -42.97 1.36 73.59
C GLY A 275 -44.20 0.90 74.39
N CYS A 276 -45.13 0.19 73.75
CA CYS A 276 -46.13 -0.61 74.47
C CYS A 276 -45.42 -1.66 75.35
N ALA A 277 -45.99 -1.99 76.52
CA ALA A 277 -45.38 -2.94 77.44
C ALA A 277 -45.11 -4.29 76.74
N ASN A 278 -43.87 -4.76 76.84
CA ASN A 278 -43.37 -6.01 76.27
C ASN A 278 -43.36 -6.10 74.73
N VAL A 279 -43.44 -4.98 73.99
CA VAL A 279 -43.38 -4.94 72.52
C VAL A 279 -42.11 -4.21 72.07
N PHE A 280 -41.27 -4.89 71.27
CA PHE A 280 -39.97 -4.38 70.79
C PHE A 280 -39.88 -4.40 69.26
N SER A 281 -39.01 -3.55 68.69
CA SER A 281 -38.69 -3.54 67.25
C SER A 281 -37.25 -4.00 67.01
N ASP A 282 -36.95 -4.44 65.78
CA ASP A 282 -35.58 -4.49 65.27
C ASP A 282 -35.12 -3.11 64.74
N THR A 283 -33.93 -3.05 64.13
CA THR A 283 -33.38 -1.82 63.54
C THR A 283 -33.92 -1.51 62.14
N ALA A 284 -34.56 -2.48 61.48
CA ALA A 284 -35.10 -2.34 60.13
C ALA A 284 -36.58 -1.90 60.13
N SER A 285 -37.27 -2.06 61.26
CA SER A 285 -38.65 -1.62 61.44
C SER A 285 -38.78 -0.10 61.40
N LEU A 286 -39.91 0.35 60.87
CA LEU A 286 -40.24 1.73 60.62
C LEU A 286 -41.20 2.29 61.68
N SER A 287 -41.25 3.61 61.71
CA SER A 287 -42.19 4.39 62.52
C SER A 287 -42.61 5.60 61.69
N ALA A 288 -43.21 5.36 60.53
CA ALA A 288 -43.55 6.39 59.55
C ALA A 288 -44.98 6.22 59.05
N ASP A 289 -45.54 7.26 58.42
CA ASP A 289 -46.83 7.13 57.76
C ASP A 289 -46.70 6.14 56.59
N PRO A 290 -47.47 5.03 56.53
CA PRO A 290 -47.40 4.08 55.43
C PRO A 290 -47.92 4.66 54.10
N LEU A 291 -48.57 5.83 54.10
CA LEU A 291 -49.07 6.52 52.89
C LEU A 291 -49.94 5.63 52.01
N PHE A 292 -51.10 5.22 52.53
CA PHE A 292 -52.09 4.50 51.74
C PHE A 292 -52.74 5.39 50.67
N VAL A 293 -53.10 4.81 49.53
CA VAL A 293 -53.72 5.49 48.38
C VAL A 293 -55.01 6.23 48.76
N ASP A 294 -55.92 5.59 49.51
CA ASP A 294 -57.12 6.24 50.07
C ASP A 294 -57.56 5.56 51.37
N PHE A 295 -56.94 5.98 52.49
CA PHE A 295 -57.25 5.50 53.83
C PHE A 295 -58.73 5.71 54.23
N GLY A 296 -59.35 6.81 53.82
CA GLY A 296 -60.74 7.15 54.18
C GLY A 296 -61.79 6.32 53.45
N GLY A 297 -61.47 5.88 52.23
CA GLY A 297 -62.28 4.99 51.41
C GLY A 297 -62.04 3.49 51.64
N GLY A 298 -61.06 3.12 52.48
CA GLY A 298 -60.70 1.72 52.75
C GLY A 298 -59.76 1.10 51.71
N ASN A 299 -59.09 1.93 50.89
CA ASN A 299 -58.06 1.49 49.96
C ASN A 299 -56.69 1.59 50.64
N PHE A 300 -56.17 0.43 51.05
CA PHE A 300 -54.92 0.29 51.79
C PHE A 300 -53.74 -0.14 50.92
N HIS A 301 -53.81 0.07 49.59
CA HIS A 301 -52.63 -0.04 48.73
C HIS A 301 -51.61 1.07 49.05
N LEU A 302 -50.31 0.80 48.91
CA LEU A 302 -49.23 1.74 49.18
C LEU A 302 -49.04 2.74 48.03
N ALA A 303 -48.84 4.02 48.36
CA ALA A 303 -48.53 5.06 47.38
C ALA A 303 -47.04 5.04 46.97
N LEU A 304 -46.72 5.59 45.78
CA LEU A 304 -45.38 5.64 45.16
C LEU A 304 -44.23 6.14 46.06
N LYS A 305 -44.52 6.97 47.07
CA LYS A 305 -43.52 7.53 48.02
C LYS A 305 -43.59 6.91 49.41
N SER A 306 -44.34 5.82 49.56
CA SER A 306 -44.46 5.15 50.84
C SER A 306 -43.07 4.65 51.28
N PRO A 307 -42.70 4.89 52.55
CA PRO A 307 -41.47 4.33 53.12
C PRO A 307 -41.54 2.81 53.27
N CYS A 308 -42.73 2.20 53.13
CA CYS A 308 -42.92 0.76 53.17
C CYS A 308 -42.57 0.06 51.85
N VAL A 309 -42.38 0.81 50.75
CA VAL A 309 -42.06 0.25 49.43
C VAL A 309 -40.61 -0.23 49.38
N HIS A 310 -40.42 -1.48 48.95
CA HIS A 310 -39.16 -2.23 48.91
C HIS A 310 -38.40 -2.30 50.25
N ALA A 311 -39.13 -2.16 51.38
CA ALA A 311 -38.54 -2.06 52.72
C ALA A 311 -38.73 -3.33 53.58
N ALA A 312 -39.40 -4.36 53.06
CA ALA A 312 -39.58 -5.61 53.77
C ALA A 312 -38.27 -6.38 53.93
N ASP A 313 -38.32 -7.45 54.72
CA ASP A 313 -37.21 -8.37 54.88
C ASP A 313 -36.71 -8.94 53.52
N PRO A 314 -35.46 -8.67 53.10
CA PRO A 314 -34.90 -9.19 51.85
C PRO A 314 -34.80 -10.72 51.81
N GLY A 315 -34.89 -11.39 52.95
CA GLY A 315 -34.91 -12.84 53.07
C GLY A 315 -36.31 -13.47 53.02
N ASP A 316 -37.36 -12.66 52.79
CA ASP A 316 -38.72 -13.20 52.68
C ASP A 316 -38.90 -14.09 51.44
N THR A 317 -39.82 -15.05 51.54
CA THR A 317 -40.05 -16.09 50.52
C THR A 317 -41.50 -16.09 50.02
N LEU A 318 -42.32 -15.14 50.48
CA LEU A 318 -43.68 -15.01 50.01
C LEU A 318 -43.67 -14.38 48.62
N THR A 319 -44.25 -15.07 47.65
CA THR A 319 -44.13 -14.69 46.23
C THR A 319 -45.36 -13.97 45.68
N TRP A 320 -46.38 -13.72 46.50
CA TRP A 320 -47.57 -12.97 46.11
C TRP A 320 -48.18 -12.21 47.31
N ASP A 321 -48.89 -11.14 47.02
CA ASP A 321 -49.58 -10.32 48.04
C ASP A 321 -51.07 -10.72 48.23
N MET A 322 -51.87 -9.87 48.88
CA MET A 322 -53.27 -10.19 49.21
C MET A 322 -54.24 -10.19 48.03
N GLU A 323 -53.95 -9.47 46.95
CA GLU A 323 -54.70 -9.54 45.69
C GLU A 323 -54.07 -10.49 44.68
N GLY A 324 -52.84 -10.96 44.92
CA GLY A 324 -52.15 -11.93 44.08
C GLY A 324 -51.11 -11.33 43.13
N ASP A 325 -50.69 -10.09 43.37
CA ASP A 325 -49.60 -9.45 42.64
C ASP A 325 -48.25 -10.09 43.03
N ASP A 326 -47.33 -10.20 42.06
CA ASP A 326 -46.01 -10.83 42.25
C ASP A 326 -45.22 -10.10 43.33
N ARG A 327 -44.61 -10.84 44.26
CA ARG A 327 -43.77 -10.30 45.34
C ARG A 327 -42.36 -10.90 45.24
N PRO A 328 -41.27 -10.10 45.17
CA PRO A 328 -41.24 -8.63 45.09
C PRO A 328 -41.55 -8.08 43.68
N LEU A 329 -42.09 -6.86 43.62
CA LEU A 329 -41.96 -5.98 42.47
C LEU A 329 -40.72 -5.08 42.66
N GLY A 330 -40.01 -4.76 41.59
CA GLY A 330 -38.81 -3.91 41.67
C GLY A 330 -37.64 -4.56 42.43
N ARG A 331 -37.04 -3.84 43.38
CA ARG A 331 -35.76 -4.21 44.04
C ARG A 331 -35.92 -5.03 45.32
N GLY A 332 -37.13 -5.18 45.84
CA GLY A 332 -37.40 -5.87 47.11
C GLY A 332 -38.88 -5.79 47.47
N SER A 333 -39.33 -6.57 48.46
CA SER A 333 -40.76 -6.63 48.83
C SER A 333 -41.20 -5.46 49.71
N ASP A 334 -42.50 -5.20 49.75
CA ASP A 334 -43.11 -4.16 50.56
C ASP A 334 -43.52 -4.63 51.96
N ILE A 335 -43.42 -3.76 52.96
CA ILE A 335 -43.97 -4.03 54.31
C ILE A 335 -45.50 -3.96 54.22
N GLY A 336 -46.21 -4.93 54.81
CA GLY A 336 -47.67 -4.97 54.83
C GLY A 336 -48.27 -6.03 53.90
N ALA A 337 -49.61 -6.02 53.79
CA ALA A 337 -50.36 -7.01 53.00
C ALA A 337 -50.34 -6.78 51.48
N ASP A 338 -50.01 -5.56 51.05
CA ASP A 338 -49.97 -5.10 49.66
C ASP A 338 -48.53 -5.08 49.12
N GLU A 339 -48.36 -5.25 47.81
CA GLU A 339 -47.13 -4.96 47.06
C GLU A 339 -47.40 -3.87 45.99
N ALA A 340 -46.73 -2.72 46.10
CA ALA A 340 -47.02 -1.55 45.30
C ALA A 340 -46.69 -1.75 43.81
N ALA A 341 -47.73 -1.75 42.97
CA ALA A 341 -47.59 -1.85 41.52
C ALA A 341 -46.85 -0.66 40.86
N THR A 342 -46.70 0.49 41.54
CA THR A 342 -46.05 1.70 40.98
C THR A 342 -44.79 2.11 41.76
N TYR A 343 -43.61 2.09 41.13
CA TYR A 343 -42.29 2.43 41.71
C TYR A 343 -41.30 3.02 40.67
N ALA A 344 -40.26 3.74 41.12
CA ALA A 344 -39.17 4.27 40.28
C ALA A 344 -37.86 3.51 40.54
N ASP A 345 -37.08 3.21 39.49
CA ASP A 345 -35.79 2.51 39.62
C ASP A 345 -34.87 2.69 38.39
N VAL A 346 -33.55 2.48 38.54
CA VAL A 346 -32.52 2.67 37.50
C VAL A 346 -31.42 1.60 37.53
N LEU A 347 -30.86 1.22 36.38
CA LEU A 347 -29.66 0.38 36.25
C LEU A 347 -28.70 0.98 35.20
N LEU A 348 -27.41 1.13 35.54
CA LEU A 348 -26.35 1.64 34.65
C LEU A 348 -25.16 0.67 34.61
N ALA A 349 -24.96 -0.03 33.49
CA ALA A 349 -23.97 -1.10 33.36
C ALA A 349 -23.45 -1.27 31.92
N PRO A 350 -22.34 -2.00 31.67
CA PRO A 350 -21.40 -2.60 32.63
C PRO A 350 -20.16 -1.73 32.91
N TYR A 351 -19.39 -2.08 33.94
CA TYR A 351 -18.04 -1.51 34.13
C TYR A 351 -17.17 -1.72 32.88
N SER A 352 -16.35 -0.71 32.54
CA SER A 352 -15.58 -0.72 31.31
C SER A 352 -14.09 -0.48 31.54
N TRP A 353 -13.24 -1.34 31.00
CA TRP A 353 -11.78 -1.22 31.03
C TRP A 353 -11.24 -1.40 29.60
N LEU A 354 -10.71 -0.32 29.02
CA LEU A 354 -10.25 -0.29 27.64
C LEU A 354 -8.90 0.44 27.53
N GLY A 355 -8.11 0.05 26.54
CA GLY A 355 -6.87 0.75 26.19
C GLY A 355 -7.06 1.61 24.95
N GLY A 356 -6.39 2.76 24.90
CA GLY A 356 -6.41 3.70 23.76
C GLY A 356 -5.03 4.18 23.38
N ILE A 357 -4.91 4.81 22.21
CA ILE A 357 -3.70 5.54 21.79
C ILE A 357 -3.92 7.05 22.00
N PRO A 358 -2.84 7.83 22.23
CA PRO A 358 -2.94 9.28 22.39
C PRO A 358 -3.73 9.96 21.25
N GLY A 359 -4.55 10.96 21.59
CA GLY A 359 -5.33 11.77 20.64
C GLY A 359 -6.59 11.12 20.06
N GLN A 360 -6.82 9.83 20.30
CA GLN A 360 -7.98 9.11 19.77
C GLN A 360 -9.07 8.90 20.83
N PRO A 361 -10.37 9.01 20.45
CA PRO A 361 -11.48 8.76 21.36
C PRO A 361 -11.62 7.28 21.71
N VAL A 362 -11.68 6.97 23.00
CA VAL A 362 -12.01 5.65 23.55
C VAL A 362 -13.45 5.67 24.05
N GLY A 363 -14.33 4.95 23.35
CA GLY A 363 -15.74 4.83 23.72
C GLY A 363 -15.98 3.67 24.70
N HIS A 364 -16.44 4.00 25.90
CA HIS A 364 -16.92 3.05 26.90
C HIS A 364 -18.43 2.86 26.75
N PRO A 365 -18.92 1.70 26.30
CA PRO A 365 -20.34 1.46 26.11
C PRO A 365 -21.03 1.20 27.45
N HIS A 366 -22.12 1.93 27.72
CA HIS A 366 -23.03 1.65 28.82
C HIS A 366 -24.46 1.61 28.33
N ILE A 367 -25.27 0.84 29.05
CA ILE A 367 -26.71 0.81 28.91
C ILE A 367 -27.30 1.36 30.20
N LEU A 368 -28.10 2.42 30.05
CA LEU A 368 -28.94 2.96 31.11
C LEU A 368 -30.34 2.39 30.93
N THR A 369 -30.87 1.71 31.94
CA THR A 369 -32.19 1.08 31.91
C THR A 369 -33.07 1.68 33.00
N ASN A 370 -34.29 2.07 32.64
CA ASN A 370 -35.35 2.35 33.62
C ASN A 370 -35.93 1.02 34.09
N THR A 371 -35.53 0.57 35.28
CA THR A 371 -36.08 -0.66 35.89
C THR A 371 -37.33 -0.39 36.71
N GLY A 372 -37.76 0.87 36.82
CA GLY A 372 -39.00 1.28 37.47
C GLY A 372 -40.25 0.94 36.65
N SER A 373 -41.42 1.00 37.28
CA SER A 373 -42.72 0.82 36.60
C SER A 373 -43.35 2.12 36.11
N ILE A 374 -42.65 3.26 36.25
CA ILE A 374 -43.06 4.57 35.72
C ILE A 374 -42.02 5.16 34.76
N SER A 375 -42.46 6.00 33.83
CA SER A 375 -41.54 6.82 33.04
C SER A 375 -40.79 7.82 33.91
N ASP A 376 -39.48 7.93 33.72
CA ASP A 376 -38.59 8.75 34.55
C ASP A 376 -37.51 9.43 33.71
N THR A 377 -36.86 10.45 34.27
CA THR A 377 -35.68 11.10 33.69
C THR A 377 -34.48 10.88 34.60
N PHE A 378 -33.39 10.36 34.06
CA PHE A 378 -32.15 10.10 34.78
C PHE A 378 -31.10 11.15 34.40
N ASN A 379 -30.61 11.90 35.38
CA ASN A 379 -29.55 12.90 35.21
C ASN A 379 -28.18 12.24 35.43
N LEU A 380 -27.25 12.45 34.50
CA LEU A 380 -25.90 11.90 34.54
C LEU A 380 -24.88 12.93 34.98
N THR A 381 -23.99 12.53 35.88
CA THR A 381 -22.84 13.32 36.32
C THR A 381 -21.58 12.45 36.31
N HIS A 382 -20.39 13.06 36.23
CA HIS A 382 -19.14 12.33 36.24
C HIS A 382 -18.09 12.91 37.19
N THR A 383 -17.14 12.07 37.58
CA THR A 383 -15.86 12.47 38.21
C THR A 383 -14.69 11.81 37.49
N LEU A 384 -13.60 12.54 37.26
CA LEU A 384 -12.39 12.08 36.57
C LEU A 384 -11.18 12.06 37.51
N VAL A 385 -10.41 10.98 37.50
CA VAL A 385 -9.12 10.84 38.18
C VAL A 385 -8.09 10.30 37.18
N ALA A 386 -7.01 11.04 36.92
CA ALA A 386 -5.95 10.62 36.01
C ALA A 386 -4.62 10.41 36.75
N SER A 387 -3.74 9.57 36.19
CA SER A 387 -2.37 9.35 36.69
C SER A 387 -1.42 10.51 36.43
N ASP A 388 -1.87 11.51 35.66
CA ASP A 388 -1.12 12.69 35.24
C ASP A 388 -1.99 13.96 35.38
N SER A 389 -1.40 15.10 35.05
CA SER A 389 -2.09 16.40 35.01
C SER A 389 -2.26 16.94 33.58
N MET A 390 -2.31 16.07 32.57
CA MET A 390 -2.22 16.44 31.15
C MET A 390 -3.56 16.83 30.51
N GLY A 391 -4.67 16.78 31.26
CA GLY A 391 -5.97 17.32 30.84
C GLY A 391 -6.75 16.40 29.90
N TRP A 392 -7.16 15.22 30.39
CA TRP A 392 -8.00 14.27 29.68
C TRP A 392 -9.41 14.83 29.42
N ASP A 393 -9.96 14.58 28.23
CA ASP A 393 -11.30 15.05 27.86
C ASP A 393 -12.35 13.93 28.03
N VAL A 394 -13.55 14.28 28.49
CA VAL A 394 -14.64 13.35 28.79
C VAL A 394 -15.95 13.88 28.20
N SER A 395 -16.60 13.07 27.37
CA SER A 395 -17.86 13.41 26.71
C SER A 395 -18.94 12.34 26.95
N TYR A 396 -20.16 12.76 27.30
CA TYR A 396 -21.32 11.89 27.53
C TYR A 396 -22.62 12.69 27.43
N THR A 397 -23.76 12.00 27.28
CA THR A 397 -25.09 12.62 27.28
C THR A 397 -25.57 12.88 28.71
N PRO A 398 -25.98 14.12 29.07
CA PRO A 398 -26.18 14.50 30.47
C PRO A 398 -27.51 14.05 31.09
N ALA A 399 -28.50 13.63 30.30
CA ALA A 399 -29.76 13.11 30.83
C ALA A 399 -30.49 12.24 29.80
N PHE A 400 -31.28 11.28 30.29
CA PHE A 400 -32.14 10.41 29.49
C PHE A 400 -33.54 10.36 30.08
N THR A 401 -34.58 10.50 29.26
CA THR A 401 -35.97 10.25 29.66
C THR A 401 -36.41 8.92 29.09
N LEU A 402 -36.71 7.96 29.95
CA LEU A 402 -37.00 6.57 29.58
C LEU A 402 -38.35 6.16 30.14
N THR A 403 -39.14 5.46 29.33
CA THR A 403 -40.36 4.79 29.79
C THR A 403 -40.03 3.55 30.62
N ALA A 404 -41.01 3.00 31.35
CA ALA A 404 -40.80 1.83 32.20
C ALA A 404 -40.26 0.63 31.40
N GLY A 405 -39.17 0.03 31.86
CA GLY A 405 -38.48 -1.08 31.18
C GLY A 405 -37.65 -0.68 29.96
N GLU A 406 -37.63 0.60 29.56
CA GLU A 406 -36.85 1.08 28.43
C GLU A 406 -35.37 1.21 28.79
N ALA A 407 -34.52 0.85 27.83
CA ALA A 407 -33.08 0.98 27.93
C ALA A 407 -32.55 1.86 26.81
N ALA A 408 -31.55 2.70 27.12
CA ALA A 408 -30.86 3.54 26.16
C ALA A 408 -29.35 3.38 26.28
N GLU A 409 -28.66 3.53 25.15
CA GLU A 409 -27.20 3.61 25.14
C GLU A 409 -26.74 4.94 25.75
N ALA A 410 -25.89 4.84 26.78
CA ALA A 410 -25.29 5.97 27.47
C ALA A 410 -23.75 5.91 27.38
N PRO A 411 -23.16 5.95 26.17
CA PRO A 411 -21.73 5.81 26.00
C PRO A 411 -20.97 6.99 26.63
N VAL A 412 -19.81 6.69 27.20
CA VAL A 412 -18.85 7.69 27.69
C VAL A 412 -17.61 7.64 26.82
N THR A 413 -17.20 8.77 26.25
CA THR A 413 -15.98 8.87 25.46
C THR A 413 -14.88 9.56 26.25
N VAL A 414 -13.69 8.97 26.27
CA VAL A 414 -12.50 9.52 26.94
C VAL A 414 -11.38 9.71 25.90
N ILE A 415 -10.75 10.88 25.85
CA ILE A 415 -9.62 11.17 24.95
C ILE A 415 -8.36 11.43 25.78
N ALA A 416 -7.32 10.63 25.54
CA ALA A 416 -5.99 10.85 26.10
C ALA A 416 -5.26 11.99 25.34
N PRO A 417 -4.52 12.88 26.02
CA PRO A 417 -3.73 13.93 25.36
C PRO A 417 -2.69 13.37 24.36
N ASP A 418 -2.40 14.09 23.28
CA ASP A 418 -1.47 13.64 22.21
C ASP A 418 -0.04 13.30 22.72
N THR A 419 0.37 13.93 23.82
CA THR A 419 1.70 13.74 24.44
C THR A 419 1.73 12.66 25.52
N ALA A 420 0.62 11.95 25.73
CA ALA A 420 0.53 10.94 26.77
C ALA A 420 1.45 9.74 26.47
N VAL A 421 2.30 9.41 27.44
CA VAL A 421 3.23 8.29 27.34
C VAL A 421 2.55 6.97 27.67
N SER A 422 3.06 5.87 27.12
CA SER A 422 2.53 4.53 27.43
C SER A 422 2.48 4.26 28.94
N GLY A 423 1.35 3.70 29.41
CA GLY A 423 1.14 3.33 30.81
C GLY A 423 0.44 4.39 31.68
N THR A 424 0.18 5.60 31.18
CA THR A 424 -0.72 6.54 31.86
C THR A 424 -2.18 6.07 31.78
N TRP A 425 -3.01 6.47 32.75
CA TRP A 425 -4.39 6.03 32.84
C TRP A 425 -5.32 7.12 33.38
N ALA A 426 -6.60 6.99 33.07
CA ALA A 426 -7.69 7.79 33.62
C ALA A 426 -8.87 6.90 34.04
N ILE A 427 -9.50 7.25 35.15
CA ILE A 427 -10.73 6.63 35.66
C ILE A 427 -11.85 7.67 35.65
N VAL A 428 -12.95 7.37 34.94
CA VAL A 428 -14.19 8.17 34.93
C VAL A 428 -15.29 7.38 35.63
N VAL A 429 -15.82 7.92 36.74
CA VAL A 429 -17.02 7.39 37.40
C VAL A 429 -18.23 8.18 36.90
N LEU A 430 -19.23 7.49 36.34
CA LEU A 430 -20.47 8.06 35.84
C LEU A 430 -21.62 7.65 36.77
N THR A 431 -22.43 8.61 37.20
CA THR A 431 -23.58 8.42 38.11
C THR A 431 -24.86 8.83 37.41
N ALA A 432 -25.86 7.94 37.36
CA ALA A 432 -27.21 8.25 36.87
C ALA A 432 -28.20 8.33 38.05
N THR A 433 -28.96 9.42 38.15
CA THR A 433 -29.88 9.69 39.28
C THR A 433 -31.29 9.97 38.77
N SER A 434 -32.29 9.29 39.33
CA SER A 434 -33.72 9.46 39.03
C SER A 434 -34.22 10.87 39.38
N ALA A 435 -35.08 11.43 38.53
CA ALA A 435 -35.76 12.70 38.77
C ALA A 435 -37.09 12.52 39.51
N ALA A 436 -37.76 11.37 39.35
CA ALA A 436 -38.96 11.02 40.10
C ALA A 436 -38.67 10.81 41.60
N ASN A 437 -37.48 10.27 41.91
CA ASN A 437 -36.97 10.13 43.28
C ASN A 437 -35.43 10.28 43.32
N GLY A 438 -34.95 11.41 43.83
CA GLY A 438 -33.51 11.73 43.87
C GLY A 438 -32.66 10.81 44.76
N ASP A 439 -33.28 9.98 45.60
CA ASP A 439 -32.57 8.98 46.40
C ASP A 439 -32.22 7.71 45.59
N ILE A 440 -32.79 7.56 44.39
CA ILE A 440 -32.55 6.43 43.49
C ILE A 440 -31.47 6.80 42.46
N TYR A 441 -30.34 6.11 42.52
CA TYR A 441 -29.23 6.29 41.60
C TYR A 441 -28.45 4.99 41.38
N ASP A 442 -27.66 4.95 40.30
CA ASP A 442 -26.70 3.88 40.03
C ASP A 442 -25.39 4.46 39.45
N VAL A 443 -24.28 3.72 39.58
CA VAL A 443 -22.92 4.20 39.24
C VAL A 443 -22.12 3.16 38.46
N VAL A 444 -21.34 3.63 37.49
CA VAL A 444 -20.40 2.82 36.72
C VAL A 444 -19.02 3.48 36.64
N SER A 445 -17.95 2.68 36.64
CA SER A 445 -16.57 3.14 36.46
C SER A 445 -16.01 2.73 35.10
N ASN A 446 -15.23 3.64 34.52
CA ASN A 446 -14.57 3.53 33.23
C ASN A 446 -13.07 3.72 33.45
N THR A 447 -12.24 2.76 33.06
CA THR A 447 -10.78 2.92 33.10
C THR A 447 -10.23 2.92 31.69
N THR A 448 -9.55 4.01 31.32
CA THR A 448 -8.83 4.15 30.05
C THR A 448 -7.33 4.12 30.33
N MET A 449 -6.59 3.26 29.63
CA MET A 449 -5.12 3.17 29.73
C MET A 449 -4.47 3.53 28.39
N VAL A 450 -3.41 4.32 28.41
CA VAL A 450 -2.63 4.65 27.22
C VAL A 450 -1.75 3.46 26.87
N ASN A 451 -2.12 2.77 25.79
CA ASN A 451 -1.38 1.66 25.25
C ASN A 451 -0.06 2.13 24.65
N TRP A 452 0.91 1.22 24.57
CA TRP A 452 2.10 1.45 23.79
C TRP A 452 1.74 1.59 22.30
N ASN A 453 2.12 2.72 21.71
CA ASN A 453 1.94 3.04 20.30
C ASN A 453 3.33 3.31 19.69
N PRO A 454 3.97 2.29 19.11
CA PRO A 454 5.29 2.43 18.51
C PRO A 454 5.21 3.15 17.16
N GLY A 455 6.24 3.93 16.83
CA GLY A 455 6.28 4.68 15.59
C GLY A 455 7.71 5.09 15.26
N VAL A 456 8.04 5.09 13.97
CA VAL A 456 9.34 5.56 13.48
C VAL A 456 9.15 6.26 12.14
N GLU A 457 9.96 7.28 11.91
CA GLU A 457 10.05 8.01 10.65
C GLU A 457 11.52 8.16 10.26
N LEU A 458 11.81 8.13 8.96
CA LEU A 458 13.15 8.28 8.39
C LEU A 458 13.04 9.23 7.19
N THR A 459 13.82 10.32 7.16
CA THR A 459 13.76 11.38 6.12
C THR A 459 15.10 12.12 5.97
N PRO A 460 15.38 12.87 4.88
CA PRO A 460 14.62 13.00 3.64
C PRO A 460 14.95 11.87 2.64
N VAL A 461 14.48 11.98 1.40
CA VAL A 461 14.88 11.10 0.27
C VAL A 461 15.80 11.90 -0.65
N TYR A 462 16.89 11.30 -1.11
CA TYR A 462 17.84 11.96 -2.02
C TYR A 462 17.79 11.43 -3.46
N THR A 463 17.97 12.34 -4.42
CA THR A 463 18.30 12.04 -5.82
C THR A 463 19.48 12.91 -6.22
N GLU A 464 20.64 12.30 -6.45
CA GLU A 464 21.88 13.03 -6.79
C GLU A 464 22.50 12.52 -8.09
N HIS A 465 23.20 13.41 -8.78
CA HIS A 465 24.00 13.09 -9.97
C HIS A 465 25.48 13.32 -9.67
N VAL A 466 26.31 12.29 -9.85
CA VAL A 466 27.72 12.33 -9.44
C VAL A 466 28.64 11.74 -10.49
N ASN A 467 29.89 12.21 -10.51
CA ASN A 467 30.89 11.65 -11.41
C ASN A 467 31.42 10.31 -10.87
N PRO A 468 31.87 9.38 -11.75
CA PRO A 468 32.60 8.19 -11.35
C PRO A 468 33.78 8.52 -10.42
N GLY A 469 34.06 7.66 -9.43
CA GLY A 469 35.13 7.85 -8.46
C GLY A 469 34.77 8.74 -7.25
N THR A 470 33.54 9.25 -7.19
CA THR A 470 33.08 10.10 -6.09
C THR A 470 32.73 9.27 -4.84
N VAL A 471 33.06 9.80 -3.67
CA VAL A 471 32.52 9.31 -2.39
C VAL A 471 31.36 10.23 -2.00
N LEU A 472 30.16 9.67 -1.91
CA LEU A 472 28.92 10.37 -1.60
C LEU A 472 28.46 10.03 -0.18
N THR A 473 27.89 11.02 0.52
CA THR A 473 27.29 10.83 1.84
C THR A 473 25.90 11.45 1.88
N TYR A 474 24.89 10.65 2.24
CA TYR A 474 23.55 11.12 2.55
C TYR A 474 23.34 11.24 4.06
N GLU A 475 22.61 12.27 4.47
CA GLU A 475 22.28 12.56 5.87
C GLU A 475 20.77 12.40 6.10
N HIS A 476 20.40 11.36 6.86
CA HIS A 476 19.02 11.05 7.22
C HIS A 476 18.76 11.36 8.69
N THR A 477 17.50 11.66 9.02
CA THR A 477 16.98 11.83 10.37
C THR A 477 16.04 10.69 10.68
N LEU A 478 16.37 9.91 11.71
CA LEU A 478 15.54 8.86 12.28
C LEU A 478 14.82 9.41 13.51
N LEU A 479 13.49 9.47 13.47
CA LEU A 479 12.64 10.01 14.54
C LEU A 479 11.79 8.89 15.16
N ASN A 480 11.84 8.73 16.49
CA ASN A 480 10.88 7.89 17.21
C ASN A 480 9.56 8.64 17.34
N THR A 481 8.61 8.37 16.45
CA THR A 481 7.26 8.97 16.49
C THR A 481 6.34 8.26 17.50
N GLY A 482 6.81 7.17 18.12
CA GLY A 482 6.08 6.46 19.16
C GLY A 482 5.98 7.21 20.49
N ASN A 483 5.13 6.69 21.38
CA ASN A 483 4.83 7.30 22.69
C ASN A 483 5.61 6.69 23.87
N ALA A 484 6.70 5.96 23.60
CA ALA A 484 7.62 5.40 24.59
C ALA A 484 9.04 5.29 24.00
N PRO A 485 10.09 5.17 24.84
CA PRO A 485 11.43 4.86 24.35
C PRO A 485 11.45 3.55 23.56
N ASP A 486 12.19 3.53 22.45
CA ASP A 486 12.33 2.37 21.57
C ASP A 486 13.76 2.31 21.01
N SER A 487 14.17 1.15 20.52
CA SER A 487 15.45 0.97 19.82
C SER A 487 15.18 0.54 18.38
N PHE A 488 15.99 1.01 17.44
CA PHE A 488 15.83 0.73 16.02
C PHE A 488 17.11 0.14 15.43
N ASP A 489 16.98 -1.03 14.81
CA ASP A 489 17.99 -1.57 13.92
C ASP A 489 17.93 -0.81 12.60
N VAL A 490 19.08 -0.27 12.17
CA VAL A 490 19.23 0.47 10.92
C VAL A 490 20.05 -0.38 9.95
N ASP A 491 19.42 -0.75 8.85
CA ASP A 491 19.98 -1.60 7.81
C ASP A 491 19.81 -0.96 6.43
N PHE A 492 20.47 -1.50 5.42
CA PHE A 492 20.36 -1.02 4.05
C PHE A 492 20.40 -2.14 3.01
N SER A 493 19.85 -1.86 1.84
CA SER A 493 19.99 -2.67 0.64
C SER A 493 20.41 -1.76 -0.52
N SER A 494 21.48 -2.10 -1.23
CA SER A 494 21.97 -1.34 -2.38
C SER A 494 22.05 -2.21 -3.63
N SER A 495 21.84 -1.60 -4.79
CA SER A 495 21.87 -2.27 -6.09
C SER A 495 23.26 -2.80 -6.48
N TYR A 496 24.33 -2.20 -5.96
CA TYR A 496 25.71 -2.49 -6.41
C TYR A 496 26.70 -2.74 -5.27
N ASN A 497 26.28 -2.65 -4.00
CA ASN A 497 27.17 -2.91 -2.87
C ASN A 497 27.82 -4.31 -2.96
N GLY A 498 29.16 -4.34 -2.87
CA GLY A 498 29.95 -5.58 -3.01
C GLY A 498 30.44 -5.85 -4.43
N SER A 499 30.02 -5.05 -5.42
CA SER A 499 30.63 -5.05 -6.76
C SER A 499 32.05 -4.49 -6.68
N PRO A 500 32.96 -4.82 -7.61
CA PRO A 500 34.35 -4.37 -7.58
C PRO A 500 34.48 -2.84 -7.44
N GLY A 501 35.02 -2.38 -6.31
CA GLY A 501 35.21 -0.96 -6.01
C GLY A 501 33.94 -0.17 -5.66
N TRP A 502 32.78 -0.83 -5.53
CA TRP A 502 31.52 -0.21 -5.10
C TRP A 502 31.17 -0.65 -3.67
N THR A 503 31.16 0.29 -2.73
CA THR A 503 30.83 0.00 -1.33
C THR A 503 29.79 0.96 -0.78
N VAL A 504 28.86 0.43 0.00
CA VAL A 504 27.84 1.20 0.72
C VAL A 504 27.91 0.83 2.20
N SER A 505 27.79 1.83 3.06
CA SER A 505 27.78 1.66 4.52
C SER A 505 26.82 2.62 5.17
N VAL A 506 26.19 2.20 6.26
CA VAL A 506 25.29 3.03 7.08
C VAL A 506 25.85 3.19 8.49
N THR A 507 25.72 4.37 9.10
CA THR A 507 26.18 4.63 10.47
C THR A 507 25.27 5.64 11.19
N PRO A 508 24.79 5.35 12.40
CA PRO A 508 24.96 4.09 13.13
C PRO A 508 24.07 2.98 12.56
N THR A 509 24.42 1.72 12.84
CA THR A 509 23.60 0.54 12.49
C THR A 509 22.52 0.23 13.53
N GLN A 510 22.55 0.91 14.68
CA GLN A 510 21.51 0.86 15.71
C GLN A 510 21.32 2.23 16.37
N ALA A 511 20.06 2.56 16.66
CA ALA A 511 19.66 3.64 17.55
C ALA A 511 19.11 3.02 18.84
N THR A 512 19.82 3.16 19.96
CA THR A 512 19.42 2.54 21.22
C THR A 512 18.68 3.52 22.13
N ASP A 513 17.55 3.07 22.70
CA ASP A 513 16.77 3.80 23.71
C ASP A 513 16.44 5.26 23.31
N LEU A 514 16.01 5.43 22.06
CA LEU A 514 15.60 6.72 21.53
C LEU A 514 14.25 7.08 22.17
N GLY A 515 14.21 8.14 22.97
CA GLY A 515 13.00 8.56 23.67
C GLY A 515 11.87 8.93 22.71
N ALA A 516 10.62 8.95 23.21
CA ALA A 516 9.48 9.43 22.44
C ALA A 516 9.75 10.83 21.89
N GLN A 517 9.53 11.03 20.59
CA GLN A 517 9.77 12.29 19.85
C GLN A 517 11.24 12.74 19.78
N GLN A 518 12.19 11.87 20.10
CA GLN A 518 13.62 12.15 19.89
C GLN A 518 14.08 11.68 18.51
N ALA A 519 15.07 12.39 17.97
CA ALA A 519 15.66 12.12 16.67
C ALA A 519 17.17 11.83 16.76
N LEU A 520 17.67 11.04 15.81
CA LEU A 520 19.07 10.68 15.63
C LEU A 520 19.44 10.81 14.14
N THR A 521 20.66 11.27 13.85
CA THR A 521 21.18 11.32 12.47
C THR A 521 21.72 9.95 12.03
N VAL A 522 21.35 9.51 10.82
CA VAL A 522 21.82 8.31 10.13
C VAL A 522 22.57 8.73 8.87
N TRP A 523 23.82 8.33 8.74
CA TRP A 523 24.68 8.62 7.61
C TRP A 523 24.77 7.42 6.68
N VAL A 524 24.59 7.63 5.38
CA VAL A 524 24.81 6.61 4.36
C VAL A 524 25.99 7.06 3.52
N ARG A 525 27.04 6.25 3.46
CA ARG A 525 28.25 6.54 2.68
C ARG A 525 28.39 5.55 1.54
N ILE A 526 28.47 6.07 0.31
CA ILE A 526 28.57 5.33 -0.94
C ILE A 526 29.93 5.67 -1.59
N GLU A 527 30.80 4.68 -1.78
CA GLU A 527 32.00 4.81 -2.59
C GLU A 527 31.73 4.27 -3.99
N ILE A 528 31.83 5.15 -4.99
CA ILE A 528 31.56 4.83 -6.39
C ILE A 528 32.91 4.59 -7.09
N PRO A 529 33.10 3.48 -7.81
CA PRO A 529 34.35 3.19 -8.49
C PRO A 529 34.60 4.21 -9.62
N GLY A 530 35.88 4.51 -9.86
CA GLY A 530 36.29 5.39 -10.97
C GLY A 530 35.93 4.85 -12.35
N THR A 531 35.65 3.54 -12.47
CA THR A 531 35.22 2.88 -13.69
C THR A 531 33.71 2.87 -13.89
N ALA A 532 32.91 3.39 -12.93
CA ALA A 532 31.46 3.35 -13.03
C ALA A 532 30.96 3.96 -14.36
N PRO A 533 30.13 3.24 -15.13
CA PRO A 533 29.60 3.72 -16.40
C PRO A 533 28.61 4.86 -16.19
N GLY A 534 28.67 5.87 -17.06
CA GLY A 534 27.68 6.93 -17.12
C GLY A 534 26.30 6.39 -17.48
N GLY A 535 25.27 7.01 -16.92
CA GLY A 535 23.86 6.60 -17.01
C GLY A 535 23.47 5.45 -16.07
N LEU A 536 24.42 4.92 -15.27
CA LEU A 536 24.11 3.92 -14.25
C LEU A 536 23.33 4.57 -13.10
N ILE A 537 22.22 3.95 -12.73
CA ILE A 537 21.40 4.38 -11.60
C ILE A 537 21.61 3.39 -10.46
N GLU A 538 22.20 3.87 -9.37
CA GLU A 538 22.26 3.14 -8.11
C GLU A 538 21.09 3.54 -7.22
N THR A 539 20.47 2.54 -6.58
CA THR A 539 19.48 2.78 -5.54
C THR A 539 19.92 2.15 -4.23
N THR A 540 19.83 2.93 -3.15
CA THR A 540 20.09 2.51 -1.78
C THR A 540 18.82 2.69 -0.96
N ILE A 541 18.26 1.58 -0.46
CA ILE A 541 17.11 1.56 0.44
C ILE A 541 17.63 1.46 1.86
N ILE A 542 17.35 2.46 2.68
CA ILE A 542 17.66 2.44 4.12
C ILE A 542 16.38 2.08 4.84
N SER A 543 16.49 1.14 5.79
CA SER A 543 15.38 0.74 6.64
C SER A 543 15.74 0.89 8.10
N ALA A 544 14.83 1.44 8.88
CA ALA A 544 14.86 1.41 10.32
C ALA A 544 13.72 0.56 10.84
N SER A 545 14.01 -0.38 11.75
CA SER A 545 13.00 -1.27 12.31
C SER A 545 13.17 -1.44 13.81
N SER A 546 12.07 -1.34 14.55
CA SER A 546 12.06 -1.64 15.98
C SER A 546 12.03 -3.15 16.21
N PRO A 547 13.01 -3.73 16.92
CA PRO A 547 12.98 -5.16 17.28
C PRO A 547 11.84 -5.50 18.25
N ALA A 548 11.36 -4.52 19.02
CA ALA A 548 10.34 -4.72 20.04
C ALA A 548 8.92 -4.73 19.45
N SER A 549 8.64 -3.85 18.47
CA SER A 549 7.30 -3.67 17.89
C SER A 549 7.14 -4.12 16.44
N GLY A 550 8.25 -4.19 15.69
CA GLY A 550 8.21 -4.31 14.23
C GLY A 550 7.84 -3.01 13.50
N ALA A 551 7.69 -1.87 14.21
CA ALA A 551 7.51 -0.57 13.57
C ALA A 551 8.69 -0.29 12.63
N ARG A 552 8.40 0.15 11.40
CA ARG A 552 9.40 0.31 10.35
C ARG A 552 9.22 1.57 9.54
N ALA A 553 10.33 2.19 9.16
CA ALA A 553 10.40 3.27 8.18
C ALA A 553 11.46 2.92 7.14
N LEU A 554 11.26 3.38 5.90
CA LEU A 554 12.24 3.22 4.83
C LEU A 554 12.32 4.49 3.99
N VAL A 555 13.52 4.75 3.47
CA VAL A 555 13.80 5.78 2.46
C VAL A 555 14.63 5.15 1.35
N THR A 556 14.42 5.61 0.12
CA THR A 556 15.14 5.11 -1.05
C THR A 556 15.88 6.25 -1.70
N ASP A 557 17.20 6.26 -1.54
CA ASP A 557 18.07 7.21 -2.22
C ASP A 557 18.41 6.71 -3.63
N THR A 558 18.54 7.64 -4.57
CA THR A 558 18.91 7.37 -5.96
C THR A 558 20.17 8.16 -6.35
N THR A 559 21.20 7.48 -6.84
CA THR A 559 22.43 8.09 -7.32
C THR A 559 22.62 7.76 -8.81
N GLU A 560 22.56 8.77 -9.68
CA GLU A 560 22.83 8.62 -11.11
C GLU A 560 24.28 9.01 -11.43
N ILE A 561 24.96 8.16 -12.22
CA ILE A 561 26.35 8.37 -12.60
C ILE A 561 26.43 9.20 -13.89
N ASN A 562 27.17 10.31 -13.85
CA ASN A 562 27.37 11.18 -15.00
C ASN A 562 28.25 10.53 -16.07
N TYR A 563 27.95 10.80 -17.34
CA TYR A 563 28.90 10.61 -18.44
C TYR A 563 30.02 11.66 -18.33
N THR A 564 31.28 11.22 -18.40
CA THR A 564 32.47 12.08 -18.30
C THR A 564 33.16 12.24 -19.66
N THR A 565 34.09 13.19 -19.83
CA THR A 565 34.89 13.35 -21.07
C THR A 565 36.16 12.50 -21.03
N GLY A 566 36.68 12.09 -22.19
CA GLY A 566 37.96 11.39 -22.33
C GLY A 566 38.02 10.37 -23.46
N ASP A 567 39.21 9.89 -23.80
CA ASP A 567 39.33 8.81 -24.78
C ASP A 567 38.70 7.52 -24.24
N ARG A 568 37.93 6.83 -25.09
CA ARG A 568 37.35 5.51 -24.79
C ARG A 568 38.14 4.42 -25.47
N TYR A 569 38.38 3.32 -24.78
CA TYR A 569 39.15 2.18 -25.26
C TYR A 569 38.25 0.96 -25.41
N ALA A 570 38.24 0.34 -26.58
CA ALA A 570 37.50 -0.90 -26.86
C ALA A 570 38.43 -1.99 -27.41
N ALA A 571 38.40 -3.17 -26.80
CA ALA A 571 39.16 -4.35 -27.23
C ALA A 571 38.31 -5.62 -27.08
N ASN A 572 38.39 -6.55 -28.03
CA ASN A 572 37.67 -7.84 -27.95
C ASN A 572 38.47 -8.96 -27.24
N VAL A 573 39.69 -8.65 -26.76
CA VAL A 573 40.62 -9.55 -26.07
C VAL A 573 41.19 -8.89 -24.80
N GLY A 574 41.93 -9.65 -23.99
CA GLY A 574 42.84 -9.12 -22.96
C GLY A 574 42.16 -8.25 -21.88
N GLY A 575 41.57 -8.88 -20.85
CA GLY A 575 41.00 -8.17 -19.69
C GLY A 575 39.80 -7.27 -19.97
N ALA A 576 39.41 -7.07 -21.23
CA ALA A 576 38.32 -6.21 -21.63
C ALA A 576 36.97 -6.65 -21.03
N THR A 577 36.16 -5.71 -20.55
CA THR A 577 34.85 -5.98 -19.94
C THR A 577 33.93 -4.77 -20.06
N ASP A 578 32.64 -4.99 -20.28
CA ASP A 578 31.61 -3.93 -20.25
C ASP A 578 30.98 -3.80 -18.85
N GLU A 579 31.24 -4.75 -17.96
CA GLU A 579 30.69 -4.76 -16.60
C GLU A 579 31.34 -3.66 -15.75
N LEU A 580 30.51 -2.70 -15.29
CA LEU A 580 30.93 -1.55 -14.48
C LEU A 580 32.17 -0.82 -15.06
N ASN A 581 32.16 -0.61 -16.37
CA ASN A 581 33.26 0.01 -17.09
C ASN A 581 32.80 1.21 -17.94
N ASN A 582 33.42 2.36 -17.73
CA ASN A 582 33.21 3.59 -18.50
C ASN A 582 34.18 3.75 -19.68
N CYS A 583 35.03 2.74 -19.90
CA CYS A 583 35.96 2.63 -21.02
C CYS A 583 37.11 3.64 -21.00
N LEU A 584 37.39 4.30 -19.87
CA LEU A 584 38.45 5.31 -19.76
C LEU A 584 39.85 4.72 -19.48
N ILE A 585 39.94 3.43 -19.15
CA ILE A 585 41.19 2.81 -18.70
C ILE A 585 41.71 1.86 -19.79
N PRO A 586 42.88 2.13 -20.40
CA PRO A 586 43.43 1.30 -21.48
C PRO A 586 43.78 -0.14 -21.06
N SER A 587 44.12 -0.37 -19.79
CA SER A 587 44.43 -1.70 -19.26
C SER A 587 43.20 -2.54 -18.93
N THR A 588 42.02 -1.91 -18.90
CA THR A 588 40.71 -2.56 -18.74
C THR A 588 39.73 -1.92 -19.71
N PRO A 589 39.95 -2.08 -21.04
CA PRO A 589 39.10 -1.47 -22.05
C PRO A 589 37.70 -2.10 -22.02
N CYS A 590 36.74 -1.47 -22.68
CA CYS A 590 35.44 -2.06 -22.90
C CYS A 590 35.52 -3.19 -23.93
N ARG A 591 34.65 -4.18 -23.79
CA ARG A 591 34.63 -5.35 -24.66
C ARG A 591 33.97 -5.07 -26.00
N THR A 592 33.00 -4.17 -26.02
CA THR A 592 32.22 -3.82 -27.22
C THR A 592 32.41 -2.36 -27.62
N ILE A 593 32.38 -2.11 -28.93
CA ILE A 593 32.38 -0.77 -29.53
C ILE A 593 31.10 -0.05 -29.14
N GLY A 594 29.95 -0.74 -29.20
CA GLY A 594 28.65 -0.19 -28.83
C GLY A 594 28.63 0.37 -27.41
N HIS A 595 29.18 -0.37 -26.44
CA HIS A 595 29.27 0.12 -25.07
C HIS A 595 30.21 1.33 -24.95
N ALA A 596 31.38 1.31 -25.60
CA ALA A 596 32.30 2.46 -25.62
C ALA A 596 31.68 3.72 -26.25
N VAL A 597 30.90 3.58 -27.33
CA VAL A 597 30.15 4.66 -27.97
C VAL A 597 29.07 5.23 -27.05
N VAL A 598 28.35 4.36 -26.32
CA VAL A 598 27.36 4.80 -25.31
C VAL A 598 28.05 5.61 -24.22
N GLN A 599 29.23 5.16 -23.76
CA GLN A 599 29.97 5.83 -22.69
C GLN A 599 30.61 7.15 -23.14
N ALA A 600 31.01 7.29 -24.40
CA ALA A 600 31.61 8.52 -24.94
C ALA A 600 30.66 9.72 -24.87
N VAL A 601 31.20 10.93 -24.72
CA VAL A 601 30.48 12.19 -24.94
C VAL A 601 30.97 12.88 -26.21
N SER A 602 30.19 13.82 -26.77
CA SER A 602 30.60 14.53 -27.99
C SER A 602 31.97 15.21 -27.82
N GLY A 603 32.86 15.01 -28.78
CA GLY A 603 34.26 15.44 -28.76
C GLY A 603 35.25 14.35 -28.34
N ASP A 604 34.78 13.25 -27.74
CA ASP A 604 35.64 12.13 -27.36
C ASP A 604 36.10 11.31 -28.59
N THR A 605 37.24 10.64 -28.44
CA THR A 605 37.71 9.61 -29.36
C THR A 605 37.45 8.22 -28.77
N VAL A 606 36.76 7.36 -29.51
CA VAL A 606 36.64 5.92 -29.25
C VAL A 606 37.72 5.20 -30.06
N LYS A 607 38.76 4.77 -29.37
CA LYS A 607 39.89 4.00 -29.89
C LYS A 607 39.54 2.52 -29.84
N VAL A 608 39.59 1.85 -30.97
CA VAL A 608 39.23 0.43 -31.10
C VAL A 608 40.46 -0.36 -31.51
N ALA A 609 40.81 -1.36 -30.71
CA ALA A 609 41.94 -2.23 -30.97
C ALA A 609 41.64 -3.27 -32.05
N GLU A 610 42.69 -3.83 -32.65
CA GLU A 610 42.67 -4.91 -33.62
C GLU A 610 41.77 -6.07 -33.19
N GLY A 611 41.15 -6.70 -34.17
CA GLY A 611 40.29 -7.86 -33.97
C GLY A 611 38.93 -7.73 -34.63
N VAL A 612 38.13 -8.79 -34.50
CA VAL A 612 36.77 -8.90 -35.04
C VAL A 612 35.74 -8.61 -33.94
N TYR A 613 34.91 -7.59 -34.16
CA TYR A 613 33.81 -7.18 -33.31
C TYR A 613 32.50 -7.60 -33.96
N ASN A 614 31.85 -8.60 -33.37
CA ASN A 614 30.58 -9.13 -33.86
C ASN A 614 29.44 -8.25 -33.33
N GLU A 615 29.25 -7.08 -33.94
CA GLU A 615 28.28 -6.08 -33.53
C GLU A 615 27.49 -5.56 -34.73
N ASN A 616 26.22 -5.26 -34.51
CA ASN A 616 25.32 -4.72 -35.51
C ASN A 616 24.49 -3.57 -34.93
N ASN A 617 24.07 -2.65 -35.81
CA ASN A 617 23.32 -1.43 -35.48
C ASN A 617 23.98 -0.58 -34.39
N VAL A 618 25.31 -0.49 -34.40
CA VAL A 618 26.05 0.40 -33.51
C VAL A 618 25.59 1.83 -33.79
N THR A 619 24.91 2.43 -32.81
CA THR A 619 24.17 3.69 -32.99
C THR A 619 25.08 4.86 -32.67
N LEU A 620 25.33 5.70 -33.68
CA LEU A 620 26.19 6.87 -33.58
C LEU A 620 25.36 8.15 -33.62
N ASN A 621 24.94 8.61 -32.44
CA ASN A 621 24.11 9.79 -32.25
C ASN A 621 24.84 11.01 -31.66
N LYS A 622 26.17 10.93 -31.57
CA LYS A 622 27.05 11.97 -30.99
C LYS A 622 28.14 12.35 -32.00
N ASN A 623 28.76 13.52 -31.80
CA ASN A 623 29.89 13.97 -32.61
C ASN A 623 31.18 13.46 -31.97
N ILE A 624 31.48 12.17 -32.18
CA ILE A 624 32.68 11.49 -31.66
C ILE A 624 33.59 11.07 -32.81
N THR A 625 34.86 10.82 -32.52
CA THR A 625 35.77 10.14 -33.46
C THR A 625 35.81 8.67 -33.10
N LEU A 626 35.31 7.80 -33.96
CA LEU A 626 35.43 6.35 -33.84
C LEU A 626 36.57 5.91 -34.79
N ARG A 627 37.64 5.35 -34.22
CA ARG A 627 38.87 5.02 -34.96
C ARG A 627 39.38 3.61 -34.64
N GLY A 628 39.52 2.79 -35.67
CA GLY A 628 40.17 1.47 -35.60
C GLY A 628 41.69 1.57 -35.76
N GLY A 629 42.39 0.43 -35.82
CA GLY A 629 43.83 0.40 -36.05
C GLY A 629 44.70 0.47 -34.79
N TYR A 630 44.10 0.40 -33.60
CA TYR A 630 44.86 0.35 -32.35
C TYR A 630 45.24 -1.09 -31.96
N TYR A 631 46.04 -1.27 -30.94
CA TYR A 631 46.44 -2.58 -30.41
C TYR A 631 46.65 -2.51 -28.90
N THR A 632 46.59 -3.65 -28.23
CA THR A 632 46.51 -3.72 -26.76
C THR A 632 47.85 -3.91 -26.04
N SER A 633 48.93 -4.21 -26.78
CA SER A 633 50.25 -4.47 -26.18
C SER A 633 51.39 -4.11 -27.11
N GLY A 634 52.44 -3.48 -26.57
CA GLY A 634 53.65 -3.10 -27.31
C GLY A 634 53.93 -1.59 -27.22
N PRO A 635 55.11 -1.13 -27.66
CA PRO A 635 55.42 0.30 -27.73
C PRO A 635 54.44 1.01 -28.68
N GLY A 636 53.77 2.07 -28.22
CA GLY A 636 52.79 2.83 -29.01
C GLY A 636 51.34 2.34 -28.93
N ALA A 637 51.06 1.29 -28.16
CA ALA A 637 49.70 0.79 -27.93
C ALA A 637 48.77 1.92 -27.46
N TRP A 638 47.62 2.07 -28.12
CA TRP A 638 46.63 3.14 -27.89
C TRP A 638 47.07 4.58 -28.20
N GLU A 639 48.29 4.79 -28.67
CA GLU A 639 48.82 6.12 -29.02
C GLU A 639 48.71 6.38 -30.52
N VAL A 640 49.16 5.43 -31.34
CA VAL A 640 49.18 5.54 -32.81
C VAL A 640 48.23 4.51 -33.43
N SER A 641 47.44 4.96 -34.40
CA SER A 641 46.58 4.10 -35.22
C SER A 641 47.36 3.61 -36.43
N ASP A 642 47.44 2.29 -36.60
CA ASP A 642 48.06 1.60 -37.73
C ASP A 642 47.10 0.52 -38.26
N PRO A 643 46.13 0.88 -39.12
CA PRO A 643 45.16 -0.07 -39.64
C PRO A 643 45.76 -1.15 -40.56
N GLN A 644 46.97 -0.94 -41.11
CA GLN A 644 47.62 -1.93 -41.97
C GLN A 644 48.25 -3.06 -41.13
N GLY A 645 48.85 -2.71 -39.99
CA GLY A 645 49.41 -3.68 -39.04
C GLY A 645 48.37 -4.29 -38.08
N HIS A 646 47.31 -3.53 -37.76
CA HIS A 646 46.39 -3.81 -36.66
C HIS A 646 44.91 -3.69 -37.07
N GLU A 647 44.50 -4.50 -38.05
CA GLU A 647 43.17 -4.44 -38.65
C GLU A 647 42.04 -4.56 -37.60
N THR A 648 41.08 -3.62 -37.67
CA THR A 648 39.88 -3.61 -36.84
C THR A 648 38.65 -3.88 -37.69
N ILE A 649 38.01 -5.03 -37.47
CA ILE A 649 36.88 -5.52 -38.27
C ILE A 649 35.60 -5.42 -37.44
N VAL A 650 34.59 -4.72 -37.95
CA VAL A 650 33.22 -4.74 -37.42
C VAL A 650 32.35 -5.58 -38.34
N ASP A 651 31.88 -6.72 -37.83
CA ASP A 651 31.16 -7.74 -38.60
C ASP A 651 29.74 -7.92 -38.04
N ALA A 652 28.73 -7.53 -38.83
CA ALA A 652 27.33 -7.68 -38.42
C ALA A 652 26.76 -9.11 -38.62
N GLN A 653 27.53 -10.03 -39.21
CA GLN A 653 27.21 -11.46 -39.36
C GLN A 653 25.85 -11.77 -40.02
N GLY A 654 25.36 -10.88 -40.87
CA GLY A 654 24.07 -10.98 -41.56
C GLY A 654 22.86 -10.67 -40.68
N THR A 655 23.04 -10.01 -39.53
CA THR A 655 21.98 -9.81 -38.53
C THR A 655 21.38 -8.39 -38.51
N GLY A 656 21.84 -7.52 -39.40
CA GLY A 656 21.39 -6.13 -39.48
C GLY A 656 22.42 -5.26 -40.18
N ARG A 657 22.33 -3.94 -39.97
CA ARG A 657 23.34 -2.99 -40.46
C ARG A 657 24.57 -3.04 -39.57
N VAL A 658 25.73 -2.56 -40.04
CA VAL A 658 26.88 -2.40 -39.15
C VAL A 658 26.72 -1.13 -38.30
N PHE A 659 26.65 0.04 -38.95
CA PHE A 659 26.52 1.34 -38.28
C PHE A 659 25.22 2.07 -38.63
N TYR A 660 24.62 2.70 -37.62
CA TYR A 660 23.45 3.56 -37.79
C TYR A 660 23.70 4.97 -37.25
N VAL A 661 23.75 5.94 -38.16
CA VAL A 661 24.29 7.29 -37.89
C VAL A 661 23.17 8.33 -37.85
N PHE A 662 23.07 9.00 -36.70
CA PHE A 662 22.18 10.13 -36.44
C PHE A 662 22.94 11.44 -36.16
N GLY A 663 24.17 11.36 -35.63
CA GLY A 663 25.01 12.52 -35.36
C GLY A 663 25.93 12.89 -36.53
N SER A 664 27.01 13.61 -36.23
CA SER A 664 28.13 13.87 -37.16
C SER A 664 29.43 13.26 -36.63
N PRO A 665 29.52 11.93 -36.42
CA PRO A 665 30.77 11.28 -36.03
C PRO A 665 31.81 11.29 -37.16
N THR A 666 33.07 11.07 -36.79
CA THR A 666 34.09 10.56 -37.72
C THR A 666 34.18 9.05 -37.55
N ILE A 667 34.13 8.29 -38.64
CA ILE A 667 34.30 6.83 -38.68
C ILE A 667 35.51 6.54 -39.58
N GLU A 668 36.58 6.01 -39.01
CA GLU A 668 37.81 5.78 -39.78
C GLU A 668 38.61 4.54 -39.36
N ALA A 669 39.39 4.00 -40.30
CA ALA A 669 40.30 2.88 -40.08
C ALA A 669 39.61 1.55 -39.69
N PHE A 670 38.43 1.28 -40.24
CA PHE A 670 37.70 0.02 -40.03
C PHE A 670 37.52 -0.80 -41.31
N THR A 671 37.53 -2.12 -41.15
CA THR A 671 36.86 -3.03 -42.08
C THR A 671 35.41 -3.24 -41.61
N ILE A 672 34.44 -2.84 -42.43
CA ILE A 672 33.00 -2.82 -42.11
C ILE A 672 32.29 -3.84 -43.00
N LYS A 673 31.83 -4.96 -42.43
CA LYS A 673 31.32 -6.08 -43.23
C LYS A 673 30.15 -6.83 -42.63
N GLY A 674 29.59 -7.73 -43.44
CA GLY A 674 28.57 -8.68 -43.00
C GLY A 674 27.23 -8.02 -42.66
N GLY A 675 27.01 -6.76 -43.06
CA GLY A 675 25.70 -6.14 -42.96
C GLY A 675 24.69 -6.85 -43.85
N ASP A 676 23.51 -7.16 -43.33
CA ASP A 676 22.36 -7.64 -44.12
C ASP A 676 21.08 -7.07 -43.53
N THR A 677 20.38 -6.26 -44.31
CA THR A 677 19.14 -5.60 -43.90
C THR A 677 18.13 -5.58 -45.01
N ALA A 678 16.85 -5.81 -44.68
CA ALA A 678 15.76 -5.62 -45.63
C ALA A 678 15.53 -4.14 -46.01
N GLY A 679 16.12 -3.18 -45.27
CA GLY A 679 16.03 -1.74 -45.55
C GLY A 679 17.22 -1.21 -46.34
N SER A 680 17.61 0.03 -46.06
CA SER A 680 18.77 0.69 -46.68
C SER A 680 20.02 0.65 -45.80
N GLY A 681 21.21 0.79 -46.39
CA GLY A 681 22.49 0.99 -45.69
C GLY A 681 22.97 -0.28 -44.98
N GLY A 682 23.39 -1.29 -45.73
CA GLY A 682 23.86 -2.57 -45.18
C GLY A 682 25.09 -2.40 -44.29
N GLY A 683 26.12 -1.72 -44.79
CA GLY A 683 27.26 -1.31 -43.96
C GLY A 683 26.90 -0.14 -43.06
N ILE A 684 26.67 1.04 -43.66
CA ILE A 684 26.42 2.28 -42.96
C ILE A 684 25.11 2.91 -43.44
N TYR A 685 24.23 3.27 -42.52
CA TYR A 685 23.05 4.09 -42.81
C TYR A 685 23.15 5.46 -42.11
N ILE A 686 23.18 6.53 -42.90
CA ILE A 686 23.13 7.92 -42.45
C ILE A 686 21.69 8.42 -42.60
N TYR A 687 21.00 8.54 -41.46
CA TYR A 687 19.57 8.87 -41.43
C TYR A 687 19.28 10.37 -41.38
N SER A 688 20.11 11.15 -40.69
CA SER A 688 19.82 12.54 -40.35
C SER A 688 20.43 13.56 -41.31
N LEU A 689 20.20 14.85 -41.04
CA LEU A 689 20.85 15.99 -41.71
C LEU A 689 22.31 16.22 -41.24
N GLY A 690 22.92 15.25 -40.54
CA GLY A 690 24.28 15.33 -40.06
C GLY A 690 25.32 15.42 -41.20
N ALA A 691 26.55 15.74 -40.82
CA ALA A 691 27.71 15.80 -41.70
C ALA A 691 28.82 14.90 -41.13
N PRO A 692 28.61 13.57 -41.06
CA PRO A 692 29.65 12.66 -40.60
C PRO A 692 30.81 12.61 -41.61
N ILE A 693 31.99 12.28 -41.11
CA ILE A 693 33.16 11.97 -41.93
C ILE A 693 33.36 10.47 -41.91
N ILE A 694 33.39 9.85 -43.09
CA ILE A 694 33.65 8.43 -43.27
C ILE A 694 34.92 8.34 -44.11
N ARG A 695 36.03 7.96 -43.47
CA ARG A 695 37.35 8.04 -44.08
C ARG A 695 38.20 6.80 -43.88
N GLY A 696 38.94 6.34 -44.89
CA GLY A 696 39.96 5.32 -44.68
C GLY A 696 39.37 3.98 -44.22
N ASN A 697 38.15 3.65 -44.63
CA ASN A 697 37.49 2.39 -44.28
C ASN A 697 37.45 1.42 -45.47
N VAL A 698 37.43 0.13 -45.18
CA VAL A 698 37.10 -0.94 -46.13
C VAL A 698 35.68 -1.42 -45.86
N ILE A 699 34.73 -0.98 -46.67
CA ILE A 699 33.30 -1.30 -46.54
C ILE A 699 32.98 -2.39 -47.55
N THR A 700 32.82 -3.64 -47.07
CA THR A 700 32.75 -4.79 -47.96
C THR A 700 31.79 -5.90 -47.54
N GLY A 701 31.21 -6.60 -48.52
CA GLY A 701 30.35 -7.76 -48.25
C GLY A 701 29.08 -7.39 -47.48
N ASN A 702 28.53 -6.19 -47.70
CA ASN A 702 27.30 -5.72 -47.07
C ASN A 702 26.13 -5.72 -48.06
N THR A 703 24.94 -6.12 -47.58
CA THR A 703 23.72 -6.28 -48.37
C THR A 703 22.59 -5.41 -47.83
N ALA A 704 21.88 -4.72 -48.71
CA ALA A 704 20.70 -3.93 -48.39
C ALA A 704 19.52 -4.22 -49.34
N GLY A 705 18.33 -4.44 -48.82
CA GLY A 705 17.14 -4.73 -49.63
C GLY A 705 16.67 -3.57 -50.52
N VAL A 706 17.08 -2.32 -50.22
CA VAL A 706 16.56 -1.13 -50.92
C VAL A 706 17.66 -0.23 -51.50
N TYR A 707 18.40 0.49 -50.65
CA TYR A 707 19.41 1.46 -51.09
C TYR A 707 20.72 1.26 -50.35
N GLY A 708 21.86 1.34 -51.05
CA GLY A 708 23.17 1.44 -50.41
C GLY A 708 23.59 0.17 -49.71
N GLY A 709 24.17 -0.79 -50.44
CA GLY A 709 24.71 -2.02 -49.84
C GLY A 709 25.82 -1.67 -48.86
N GLY A 710 26.81 -0.89 -49.33
CA GLY A 710 27.87 -0.34 -48.51
C GLY A 710 27.37 0.83 -47.65
N ILE A 711 27.01 1.94 -48.27
CA ILE A 711 26.57 3.17 -47.59
C ILE A 711 25.26 3.69 -48.19
N HIS A 712 24.32 4.07 -47.32
CA HIS A 712 23.16 4.86 -47.70
C HIS A 712 23.10 6.20 -46.96
N ASN A 713 22.97 7.29 -47.72
CA ASN A 713 22.69 8.63 -47.22
C ASN A 713 21.23 9.02 -47.52
N GLU A 714 20.42 9.25 -46.48
CA GLU A 714 19.04 9.68 -46.65
C GLU A 714 18.97 11.18 -47.02
N MET A 715 19.48 12.06 -46.16
CA MET A 715 19.37 13.52 -46.32
C MET A 715 20.60 14.31 -45.86
N GLY A 716 21.67 13.64 -45.42
CA GLY A 716 22.85 14.27 -44.85
C GLY A 716 23.76 14.94 -45.88
N ALA A 717 24.81 15.58 -45.37
CA ALA A 717 25.94 16.06 -46.14
C ALA A 717 27.24 15.40 -45.64
N PRO A 718 27.34 14.06 -45.68
CA PRO A 718 28.55 13.37 -45.26
C PRO A 718 29.72 13.71 -46.16
N THR A 719 30.93 13.65 -45.59
CA THR A 719 32.18 13.52 -46.34
C THR A 719 32.56 12.05 -46.35
N VAL A 720 32.57 11.43 -47.52
CA VAL A 720 32.97 10.04 -47.74
C VAL A 720 34.24 10.07 -48.60
N GLU A 721 35.38 9.78 -48.00
CA GLU A 721 36.67 9.88 -48.68
C GLU A 721 37.68 8.80 -48.34
N GLN A 722 38.60 8.49 -49.25
CA GLN A 722 39.66 7.49 -49.01
C GLN A 722 39.10 6.12 -48.56
N ASN A 723 37.88 5.77 -48.97
CA ASN A 723 37.29 4.48 -48.62
C ASN A 723 37.39 3.50 -49.79
N VAL A 724 37.48 2.22 -49.45
CA VAL A 724 37.24 1.12 -50.36
C VAL A 724 35.81 0.63 -50.16
N LEU A 725 34.97 0.73 -51.19
CA LEU A 725 33.61 0.18 -51.20
C LEU A 725 33.58 -0.98 -52.19
N ALA A 726 33.57 -2.22 -51.68
CA ALA A 726 33.69 -3.40 -52.53
C ALA A 726 32.78 -4.57 -52.18
N TYR A 727 32.30 -5.31 -53.18
CA TYR A 727 31.47 -6.51 -52.95
C TYR A 727 30.20 -6.23 -52.14
N ASN A 728 29.62 -5.04 -52.25
CA ASN A 728 28.38 -4.70 -51.60
C ASN A 728 27.19 -4.83 -52.56
N GLU A 729 26.04 -5.24 -52.03
CA GLU A 729 24.85 -5.56 -52.81
C GLU A 729 23.63 -4.74 -52.37
N ALA A 730 22.88 -4.19 -53.33
CA ALA A 730 21.58 -3.57 -53.03
C ALA A 730 20.56 -3.69 -54.16
N ALA A 731 19.35 -3.16 -53.97
CA ALA A 731 18.48 -2.89 -55.13
C ALA A 731 18.97 -1.67 -55.93
N ARG A 732 19.46 -0.62 -55.24
CA ARG A 732 19.98 0.59 -55.86
C ARG A 732 21.22 1.11 -55.11
N GLY A 733 22.31 1.38 -55.82
CA GLY A 733 23.57 1.82 -55.19
C GLY A 733 24.22 0.68 -54.42
N GLY A 734 24.82 -0.30 -55.10
CA GLY A 734 25.50 -1.41 -54.43
C GLY A 734 26.58 -0.91 -53.47
N GLY A 735 27.48 -0.06 -53.96
CA GLY A 735 28.48 0.63 -53.14
C GLY A 735 27.86 1.76 -52.30
N PHE A 736 27.52 2.88 -52.95
CA PHE A 736 27.00 4.09 -52.31
C PHE A 736 25.65 4.51 -52.89
N SER A 737 24.77 5.01 -52.04
CA SER A 737 23.53 5.65 -52.48
C SER A 737 23.21 6.94 -51.71
N SER A 738 22.66 7.93 -52.41
CA SER A 738 22.15 9.15 -51.80
C SER A 738 20.72 9.42 -52.24
N ALA A 739 19.79 9.55 -51.29
CA ALA A 739 18.40 9.89 -51.59
C ALA A 739 18.21 11.41 -51.79
N ALA A 740 18.78 12.23 -50.90
CA ALA A 740 18.80 13.68 -50.98
C ALA A 740 20.11 14.26 -50.40
N GLY A 741 20.12 15.56 -50.09
CA GLY A 741 21.27 16.24 -49.48
C GLY A 741 22.36 16.64 -50.46
N SER A 742 23.57 16.87 -49.93
CA SER A 742 24.75 17.28 -50.70
C SER A 742 25.99 16.55 -50.20
N PRO A 743 26.04 15.20 -50.31
CA PRO A 743 27.21 14.44 -49.88
C PRO A 743 28.44 14.84 -50.69
N GLY A 744 29.56 14.94 -49.99
CA GLY A 744 30.89 14.89 -50.56
C GLY A 744 31.33 13.44 -50.67
N PHE A 745 31.59 12.98 -51.89
CA PHE A 745 32.06 11.62 -52.17
C PHE A 745 33.29 11.76 -53.05
N TRP A 746 34.48 11.59 -52.49
CA TRP A 746 35.71 11.75 -53.27
C TRP A 746 36.89 10.90 -52.84
N SER A 747 37.84 10.66 -53.73
CA SER A 747 39.03 9.85 -53.43
C SER A 747 38.68 8.46 -52.94
N ASN A 748 37.58 7.87 -53.40
CA ASN A 748 37.17 6.51 -53.05
C ASN A 748 37.48 5.52 -54.19
N MET A 749 37.78 4.28 -53.81
CA MET A 749 37.83 3.15 -54.71
C MET A 749 36.52 2.35 -54.59
N VAL A 750 35.70 2.34 -55.65
CA VAL A 750 34.39 1.70 -55.66
C VAL A 750 34.37 0.58 -56.70
N TYR A 751 34.45 -0.67 -56.27
CA TYR A 751 34.58 -1.77 -57.22
C TYR A 751 33.83 -3.05 -56.86
N ASP A 752 33.49 -3.84 -57.88
CA ASP A 752 32.81 -5.14 -57.72
C ASP A 752 31.55 -5.09 -56.85
N ASN A 753 30.84 -3.96 -56.83
CA ASN A 753 29.53 -3.85 -56.16
C ASN A 753 28.41 -4.19 -57.14
N ALA A 754 27.29 -4.69 -56.62
CA ALA A 754 26.14 -5.10 -57.44
C ALA A 754 24.84 -4.41 -57.01
N ALA A 755 24.02 -4.01 -57.99
CA ALA A 755 22.68 -3.52 -57.77
C ALA A 755 21.66 -4.28 -58.63
N SER A 756 20.61 -4.84 -58.03
CA SER A 756 19.58 -5.55 -58.81
C SER A 756 18.69 -4.64 -59.67
N ALA A 757 18.82 -3.31 -59.56
CA ALA A 757 18.15 -2.35 -60.44
C ALA A 757 19.14 -1.28 -60.96
N ASP A 758 19.45 -0.25 -60.17
CA ASP A 758 20.12 0.95 -60.69
C ASP A 758 21.37 1.33 -59.87
N GLY A 759 22.47 1.67 -60.53
CA GLY A 759 23.67 2.19 -59.86
C GLY A 759 24.46 1.10 -59.14
N GLY A 760 25.22 0.27 -59.86
CA GLY A 760 26.00 -0.81 -59.24
C GLY A 760 27.02 -0.25 -58.25
N GLY A 761 27.81 0.73 -58.69
CA GLY A 761 28.71 1.49 -57.84
C GLY A 761 27.98 2.56 -57.03
N VAL A 762 27.42 3.56 -57.73
CA VAL A 762 26.84 4.77 -57.14
C VAL A 762 25.42 5.04 -57.66
N TYR A 763 24.49 5.31 -56.75
CA TYR A 763 23.13 5.75 -57.07
C TYR A 763 22.78 7.09 -56.42
N VAL A 764 22.39 8.08 -57.22
CA VAL A 764 21.92 9.39 -56.71
C VAL A 764 20.45 9.58 -57.08
N ALA A 765 19.56 9.53 -56.09
CA ALA A 765 18.13 9.74 -56.31
C ALA A 765 17.79 11.23 -56.54
N GLY A 766 18.50 12.13 -55.83
CA GLY A 766 18.30 13.57 -55.83
C GLY A 766 19.37 14.31 -55.02
N GLY A 767 19.24 15.64 -54.92
CA GLY A 767 20.22 16.49 -54.23
C GLY A 767 21.39 16.94 -55.11
N ASN A 768 22.46 17.41 -54.47
CA ASN A 768 23.65 17.99 -55.12
C ASN A 768 24.92 17.22 -54.69
N ALA A 769 24.92 15.90 -54.88
CA ALA A 769 26.09 15.07 -54.59
C ALA A 769 27.30 15.51 -55.43
N ARG A 770 28.47 15.59 -54.79
CA ARG A 770 29.75 15.89 -55.45
C ARG A 770 30.58 14.60 -55.46
N ILE A 771 30.61 13.93 -56.61
CA ILE A 771 31.29 12.65 -56.87
C ILE A 771 32.58 12.95 -57.63
N TRP A 772 33.70 13.04 -56.92
CA TRP A 772 34.91 13.69 -57.40
C TRP A 772 36.14 12.84 -57.15
N HIS A 773 37.11 12.78 -58.07
CA HIS A 773 38.35 12.04 -57.78
C HIS A 773 38.09 10.60 -57.33
N ASP A 774 37.07 9.92 -57.86
CA ASP A 774 36.81 8.53 -57.50
C ASP A 774 37.29 7.60 -58.61
N THR A 775 37.56 6.35 -58.26
CA THR A 775 37.78 5.27 -59.23
C THR A 775 36.65 4.24 -59.08
N ILE A 776 35.78 4.15 -60.09
CA ILE A 776 34.59 3.31 -60.11
C ILE A 776 34.77 2.20 -61.15
N TYR A 777 35.03 0.98 -60.68
CA TYR A 777 35.54 -0.13 -61.49
C TYR A 777 34.70 -1.41 -61.37
N SER A 778 34.31 -2.05 -62.48
CA SER A 778 33.72 -3.41 -62.46
C SER A 778 32.49 -3.58 -61.55
N ASN A 779 31.64 -2.55 -61.44
CA ASN A 779 30.37 -2.64 -60.74
C ASN A 779 29.25 -3.11 -61.69
N ASP A 780 28.25 -3.82 -61.17
CA ASP A 780 27.18 -4.46 -61.95
C ASP A 780 25.78 -3.94 -61.58
N ALA A 781 24.92 -3.67 -62.57
CA ALA A 781 23.51 -3.32 -62.35
C ALA A 781 22.60 -3.68 -63.52
N GLU A 782 21.27 -3.49 -63.42
CA GLU A 782 20.42 -3.48 -64.62
C GLU A 782 20.66 -2.21 -65.45
N GLN A 783 20.77 -1.05 -64.81
CA GLN A 783 21.08 0.24 -65.44
C GLN A 783 22.09 1.05 -64.62
N GLY A 784 23.00 1.78 -65.27
CA GLY A 784 23.99 2.58 -64.55
C GLY A 784 24.98 1.71 -63.77
N GLY A 785 25.71 0.81 -64.42
CA GLY A 785 26.63 -0.12 -63.76
C GLY A 785 27.59 0.59 -62.80
N GLY A 786 28.26 1.64 -63.28
CA GLY A 786 29.10 2.51 -62.48
C GLY A 786 28.27 3.52 -61.69
N ILE A 787 27.62 4.46 -62.39
CA ILE A 787 26.85 5.55 -61.77
C ILE A 787 25.46 5.65 -62.39
N TYR A 788 24.43 5.76 -61.55
CA TYR A 788 23.07 6.12 -61.96
C TYR A 788 22.61 7.42 -61.28
N LEU A 789 22.29 8.43 -62.09
CA LEU A 789 21.79 9.74 -61.65
C LEU A 789 20.30 9.84 -61.96
N ALA A 790 19.44 9.62 -60.95
CA ALA A 790 18.00 9.63 -61.12
C ALA A 790 17.39 11.05 -61.12
N GLY A 791 17.96 11.97 -60.34
CA GLY A 791 17.46 13.33 -60.15
C GLY A 791 18.49 14.30 -59.55
N GLY A 792 18.10 15.56 -59.36
CA GLY A 792 18.94 16.59 -58.73
C GLY A 792 19.92 17.28 -59.68
N SER A 793 20.97 17.88 -59.09
CA SER A 793 22.08 18.53 -59.80
C SER A 793 23.45 18.04 -59.30
N PRO A 794 23.71 16.72 -59.36
CA PRO A 794 25.00 16.16 -58.96
C PRO A 794 26.13 16.60 -59.90
N VAL A 795 27.34 16.69 -59.37
CA VAL A 795 28.56 16.96 -60.15
C VAL A 795 29.43 15.71 -60.12
N VAL A 796 29.71 15.16 -61.29
CA VAL A 796 30.70 14.10 -61.49
C VAL A 796 31.89 14.69 -62.22
N SER A 797 33.04 14.75 -61.56
CA SER A 797 34.25 15.35 -62.11
C SER A 797 35.49 14.63 -61.63
N ASN A 798 36.59 14.71 -62.40
CA ASN A 798 37.87 14.11 -62.05
C ASN A 798 37.76 12.62 -61.70
N THR A 799 36.79 11.90 -62.25
CA THR A 799 36.45 10.52 -61.83
C THR A 799 36.72 9.54 -62.97
N ILE A 800 37.27 8.38 -62.64
CA ILE A 800 37.41 7.25 -63.58
C ILE A 800 36.21 6.31 -63.40
N VAL A 801 35.50 5.99 -64.49
CA VAL A 801 34.37 5.06 -64.51
C VAL A 801 34.58 4.03 -65.61
N VAL A 802 35.03 2.84 -65.24
CA VAL A 802 35.60 1.89 -66.20
C VAL A 802 35.20 0.44 -65.94
N ARG A 803 35.02 -0.33 -67.03
CA ARG A 803 34.68 -1.78 -66.99
C ARG A 803 33.41 -2.12 -66.19
N ASN A 804 32.50 -1.17 -66.02
CA ASN A 804 31.25 -1.41 -65.31
C ASN A 804 30.22 -2.09 -66.23
N THR A 805 29.41 -2.96 -65.64
CA THR A 805 28.44 -3.79 -66.34
C THR A 805 27.00 -3.32 -66.07
N ALA A 806 26.20 -3.20 -67.13
CA ALA A 806 24.77 -2.95 -67.02
C ALA A 806 24.03 -3.99 -67.87
N ALA A 807 23.04 -4.71 -67.33
CA ALA A 807 22.30 -5.71 -68.10
C ALA A 807 21.45 -5.11 -69.22
N ILE A 808 20.96 -3.87 -69.03
CA ILE A 808 20.08 -3.17 -69.97
C ILE A 808 20.83 -2.01 -70.66
N THR A 809 21.30 -1.01 -69.90
CA THR A 809 21.92 0.19 -70.50
C THR A 809 22.73 1.03 -69.50
N GLY A 810 23.73 1.75 -70.02
CA GLY A 810 24.54 2.69 -69.25
C GLY A 810 25.46 1.97 -68.29
N GLY A 811 26.35 1.10 -68.78
CA GLY A 811 27.38 0.49 -67.95
C GLY A 811 28.20 1.54 -67.21
N GLY A 812 28.57 2.63 -67.87
CA GLY A 812 29.33 3.72 -67.26
C GLY A 812 28.43 4.63 -66.42
N ILE A 813 27.99 5.74 -67.02
CA ILE A 813 27.14 6.77 -66.38
C ILE A 813 25.77 6.83 -67.07
N TYR A 814 24.72 6.52 -66.32
CA TYR A 814 23.33 6.73 -66.73
C TYR A 814 22.75 8.00 -66.10
N LYS A 815 22.35 8.97 -66.92
CA LYS A 815 21.65 10.19 -66.49
C LYS A 815 20.18 10.14 -66.87
N HIS A 816 19.32 9.96 -65.88
CA HIS A 816 17.88 10.03 -66.07
C HIS A 816 17.42 11.47 -66.41
N ALA A 817 16.29 11.60 -67.11
CA ALA A 817 15.78 12.90 -67.56
C ALA A 817 15.48 13.88 -66.41
N ALA A 818 15.19 13.36 -65.20
CA ALA A 818 14.94 14.18 -64.02
C ALA A 818 16.23 14.74 -63.37
N ALA A 819 17.43 14.27 -63.76
CA ALA A 819 18.72 14.82 -63.37
C ALA A 819 19.22 15.89 -64.36
N ALA A 820 18.34 16.82 -64.74
CA ALA A 820 18.62 17.79 -65.81
C ALA A 820 19.76 18.77 -65.45
N GLY A 821 20.03 18.99 -64.16
CA GLY A 821 21.08 19.86 -63.67
C GLY A 821 22.43 19.19 -63.43
N ALA A 822 22.59 17.91 -63.76
CA ALA A 822 23.86 17.21 -63.54
C ALA A 822 24.97 17.70 -64.48
N THR A 823 26.17 17.89 -63.92
CA THR A 823 27.39 18.25 -64.66
C THR A 823 28.34 17.08 -64.69
N LEU A 824 28.76 16.68 -65.90
CA LEU A 824 29.67 15.57 -66.14
C LEU A 824 30.84 16.08 -67.01
N ASP A 825 31.97 16.44 -66.40
CA ASP A 825 33.15 16.89 -67.13
C ASP A 825 34.44 16.45 -66.44
N TYR A 826 35.59 16.47 -67.13
CA TYR A 826 36.87 15.98 -66.60
C TYR A 826 36.82 14.55 -66.05
N ASN A 827 36.06 13.66 -66.69
CA ASN A 827 36.00 12.25 -66.30
C ASN A 827 36.68 11.38 -67.35
N ASP A 828 37.15 10.21 -66.96
CA ASP A 828 37.50 9.14 -67.88
C ASP A 828 36.44 8.04 -67.81
N VAL A 829 35.65 7.89 -68.87
CA VAL A 829 34.57 6.89 -68.91
C VAL A 829 34.80 5.96 -70.10
N TRP A 830 35.24 4.75 -69.82
CA TRP A 830 35.79 3.85 -70.83
C TRP A 830 35.45 2.37 -70.59
N ASP A 831 35.37 1.60 -71.67
CA ASP A 831 35.14 0.14 -71.68
C ASP A 831 33.98 -0.35 -70.80
N ASN A 832 32.89 0.42 -70.71
CA ASN A 832 31.70 -0.02 -70.00
C ASN A 832 30.70 -0.72 -70.92
N THR A 833 30.01 -1.75 -70.42
CA THR A 833 29.04 -2.49 -71.23
C THR A 833 27.77 -1.65 -71.50
N ASN A 834 27.08 -1.89 -72.61
CA ASN A 834 25.80 -1.22 -72.91
C ASN A 834 25.81 0.32 -72.81
N ALA A 835 26.97 0.92 -73.15
CA ALA A 835 27.31 2.35 -73.27
C ALA A 835 28.00 3.00 -72.05
N ASP A 836 29.00 3.83 -72.35
CA ASP A 836 29.72 4.69 -71.40
C ASP A 836 28.83 5.82 -70.88
N TYR A 837 28.02 6.44 -71.75
CA TYR A 837 27.06 7.47 -71.36
C TYR A 837 25.67 7.20 -71.91
N VAL A 838 24.65 7.35 -71.05
CA VAL A 838 23.24 7.30 -71.45
C VAL A 838 22.48 8.50 -70.87
N GLY A 839 21.67 9.16 -71.69
CA GLY A 839 20.93 10.37 -71.28
C GLY A 839 21.81 11.63 -71.10
N ALA A 840 23.12 11.51 -71.33
CA ALA A 840 24.09 12.59 -71.34
C ALA A 840 25.15 12.36 -72.44
N THR A 841 25.96 13.37 -72.69
CA THR A 841 27.20 13.27 -73.48
C THR A 841 28.38 13.55 -72.56
N ALA A 842 29.56 13.04 -72.93
CA ALA A 842 30.81 13.42 -72.28
C ALA A 842 30.97 14.96 -72.27
N GLY A 843 31.51 15.49 -71.16
CA GLY A 843 31.92 16.88 -71.07
C GLY A 843 33.10 17.19 -72.00
N SER A 844 33.35 18.47 -72.28
CA SER A 844 34.37 18.87 -73.25
C SER A 844 35.80 18.49 -72.87
N ASN A 845 36.05 18.27 -71.58
CA ASN A 845 37.35 17.92 -71.03
C ASN A 845 37.38 16.47 -70.54
N SER A 846 36.30 15.71 -70.74
CA SER A 846 36.27 14.28 -70.42
C SER A 846 37.00 13.48 -71.49
N ILE A 847 37.68 12.42 -71.07
CA ILE A 847 38.36 11.45 -71.92
C ILE A 847 37.62 10.10 -71.87
N SER A 848 38.01 9.20 -72.76
CA SER A 848 37.48 7.84 -72.85
C SER A 848 38.60 6.96 -73.38
N LEU A 849 39.56 6.65 -72.50
CA LEU A 849 40.78 5.90 -72.77
C LEU A 849 41.00 4.84 -71.69
N ASP A 850 41.92 3.91 -71.92
CA ASP A 850 42.30 2.97 -70.85
C ASP A 850 43.04 3.75 -69.76
N PRO A 851 42.61 3.71 -68.50
CA PRO A 851 43.29 4.41 -67.41
C PRO A 851 44.65 3.80 -67.02
N ASP A 852 45.05 2.67 -67.62
CA ASP A 852 46.34 2.03 -67.40
C ASP A 852 46.66 1.82 -65.91
N PHE A 853 45.80 1.08 -65.22
CA PHE A 853 46.01 0.74 -63.81
C PHE A 853 47.19 -0.22 -63.61
N LEU A 854 47.88 -0.08 -62.48
CA LEU A 854 49.07 -0.84 -62.14
C LEU A 854 48.84 -2.36 -62.12
N ASN A 855 47.77 -2.84 -61.46
CA ASN A 855 47.41 -4.26 -61.46
C ASN A 855 45.92 -4.51 -61.17
N GLU A 856 45.11 -4.48 -62.22
CA GLU A 856 43.66 -4.66 -62.14
C GLU A 856 43.24 -6.02 -61.55
N ALA A 857 43.97 -7.09 -61.84
CA ALA A 857 43.65 -8.43 -61.37
C ALA A 857 43.76 -8.55 -59.84
N ALA A 858 44.61 -7.72 -59.23
CA ALA A 858 44.76 -7.60 -57.78
C ALA A 858 43.91 -6.47 -57.17
N ARG A 859 43.13 -5.75 -57.98
CA ARG A 859 42.40 -4.52 -57.59
C ARG A 859 43.33 -3.41 -57.07
N ASP A 860 44.55 -3.39 -57.59
CA ASP A 860 45.46 -2.27 -57.45
C ASP A 860 45.17 -1.28 -58.58
N LEU A 861 44.35 -0.27 -58.26
CA LEU A 861 43.80 0.69 -59.21
C LEU A 861 44.57 2.03 -59.18
N HIS A 862 45.84 2.02 -58.74
CA HIS A 862 46.74 3.16 -58.91
C HIS A 862 47.11 3.32 -60.38
N LEU A 863 47.36 4.56 -60.81
CA LEU A 863 47.68 4.89 -62.20
C LEU A 863 49.12 4.48 -62.55
N TYR A 864 49.34 4.07 -63.81
CA TYR A 864 50.66 3.74 -64.32
C TYR A 864 50.85 4.24 -65.75
N ASP A 865 51.57 5.35 -65.93
CA ASP A 865 51.79 5.99 -67.24
C ASP A 865 50.46 6.25 -67.98
N SER A 866 49.52 6.83 -67.25
CA SER A 866 48.12 6.89 -67.62
C SER A 866 47.75 8.16 -68.39
N PRO A 867 46.77 8.11 -69.31
CA PRO A 867 46.17 9.30 -69.91
C PRO A 867 45.41 10.17 -68.89
N CYS A 868 45.10 9.65 -67.69
CA CYS A 868 44.42 10.37 -66.63
C CYS A 868 45.36 11.33 -65.86
N GLU A 869 46.67 11.21 -66.03
CA GLU A 869 47.65 12.00 -65.28
C GLU A 869 47.65 13.48 -65.72
N ASN A 870 47.54 14.41 -64.76
CA ASN A 870 47.57 15.85 -64.94
C ASN A 870 46.50 16.42 -65.88
N THR A 871 45.34 15.77 -65.96
CA THR A 871 44.24 16.16 -66.87
C THR A 871 42.97 16.60 -66.17
N GLY A 872 42.90 16.54 -64.84
CA GLY A 872 41.74 16.92 -64.06
C GLY A 872 41.53 18.44 -63.91
N ASP A 873 40.35 18.82 -63.43
CA ASP A 873 40.00 20.19 -63.05
C ASP A 873 40.60 20.57 -61.69
N ALA A 874 40.84 21.86 -61.48
CA ALA A 874 41.32 22.39 -60.21
C ALA A 874 40.38 22.01 -59.06
N THR A 875 40.96 21.58 -57.94
CA THR A 875 40.21 20.97 -56.84
C THR A 875 40.47 21.62 -55.49
N SER A 876 39.51 21.44 -54.57
CA SER A 876 39.63 21.80 -53.16
C SER A 876 39.93 20.60 -52.27
N VAL A 877 40.01 19.40 -52.84
CA VAL A 877 40.40 18.16 -52.14
C VAL A 877 41.90 18.24 -51.86
N GLY A 878 42.30 18.00 -50.60
CA GLY A 878 43.69 18.16 -50.17
C GLY A 878 44.58 16.95 -50.44
N GLU A 879 44.02 15.75 -50.28
CA GLU A 879 44.74 14.48 -50.35
C GLU A 879 44.06 13.50 -51.32
N ASP A 880 44.83 12.60 -51.92
CA ASP A 880 44.36 11.48 -52.73
C ASP A 880 43.99 10.25 -51.87
N PHE A 881 43.76 9.10 -52.49
CA PHE A 881 43.43 7.85 -51.79
C PHE A 881 44.49 7.40 -50.78
N ASP A 882 45.78 7.63 -51.06
CA ASP A 882 46.92 7.22 -50.25
C ASP A 882 47.32 8.25 -49.17
N GLY A 883 46.59 9.36 -49.08
CA GLY A 883 46.90 10.47 -48.17
C GLY A 883 47.99 11.40 -48.70
N GLN A 884 48.31 11.33 -49.99
CA GLN A 884 49.31 12.19 -50.62
C GLN A 884 48.65 13.47 -51.18
N PRO A 885 49.36 14.62 -51.26
CA PRO A 885 48.80 15.85 -51.79
C PRO A 885 48.16 15.69 -53.17
N ARG A 886 46.92 16.18 -53.35
CA ARG A 886 46.10 15.92 -54.54
C ARG A 886 46.55 16.58 -55.84
N ALA A 887 47.47 17.54 -55.79
CA ALA A 887 48.00 18.19 -56.99
C ALA A 887 49.52 18.18 -56.90
N MET A 888 50.14 17.18 -57.52
CA MET A 888 51.60 17.02 -57.57
C MET A 888 52.21 17.63 -58.84
N GLY A 889 51.43 17.79 -59.91
CA GLY A 889 51.88 18.44 -61.14
C GLY A 889 51.10 19.71 -61.50
N THR A 890 50.81 19.89 -62.79
CA THR A 890 50.16 21.11 -63.30
C THR A 890 48.66 21.16 -63.04
N ALA A 891 48.06 20.00 -62.81
CA ALA A 891 46.65 19.77 -62.51
C ALA A 891 46.55 18.43 -61.77
N PRO A 892 45.49 18.17 -60.99
CA PRO A 892 45.29 16.86 -60.38
C PRO A 892 45.03 15.80 -61.46
N ASP A 893 45.34 14.55 -61.14
CA ASP A 893 44.97 13.41 -61.94
C ASP A 893 43.45 13.17 -61.88
N ILE A 894 42.89 12.57 -62.93
CA ILE A 894 41.53 12.02 -62.90
C ILE A 894 41.58 10.68 -62.17
N GLY A 895 40.70 10.43 -61.20
CA GLY A 895 40.61 9.19 -60.42
C GLY A 895 40.95 9.36 -58.93
N ALA A 896 40.91 8.25 -58.17
CA ALA A 896 41.20 8.25 -56.73
C ALA A 896 42.67 8.44 -56.37
N ASP A 897 43.57 8.00 -57.24
CA ASP A 897 45.02 8.12 -57.11
C ASP A 897 45.53 9.45 -57.68
N GLU A 898 46.60 9.98 -57.10
CA GLU A 898 47.46 11.02 -57.69
C GLU A 898 48.85 10.41 -57.91
N ARG A 899 49.22 10.17 -59.17
CA ARG A 899 50.38 9.37 -59.51
C ARG A 899 51.68 10.06 -59.08
N ARG A 900 52.28 9.56 -58.02
CA ARG A 900 53.62 9.96 -57.59
C ARG A 900 54.72 9.41 -58.51
N ARG A 901 55.45 10.31 -59.17
CA ARG A 901 56.65 10.07 -59.99
C ARG A 901 57.88 10.62 -59.26
N LEU A 902 58.84 9.75 -58.97
CA LEU A 902 60.12 10.11 -58.37
C LEU A 902 61.20 10.23 -59.46
N GLY A 903 62.13 11.17 -59.31
CA GLY A 903 63.22 11.37 -60.25
C GLY A 903 64.28 12.35 -59.74
N VAL A 904 65.54 12.10 -60.08
CA VAL A 904 66.67 12.99 -59.74
C VAL A 904 67.62 13.10 -60.92
N GLN A 905 68.25 14.26 -61.05
CA GLN A 905 69.37 14.53 -61.95
C GLN A 905 70.46 15.25 -61.17
N LEU A 906 71.72 14.81 -61.32
CA LEU A 906 72.88 15.37 -60.63
C LEU A 906 73.95 15.76 -61.66
N GLU A 907 74.25 17.06 -61.77
CA GLU A 907 75.23 17.60 -62.73
C GLU A 907 76.01 18.79 -62.15
N PRO A 908 77.17 19.19 -62.73
CA PRO A 908 77.92 18.50 -63.77
C PRO A 908 79.04 17.59 -63.21
N ASP A 909 79.60 16.74 -64.07
CA ASP A 909 80.94 16.17 -63.81
C ASP A 909 81.98 17.31 -63.77
N ASN A 910 82.75 17.41 -62.68
CA ASN A 910 83.77 18.45 -62.53
C ASN A 910 85.21 17.94 -62.69
N THR A 911 86.14 18.83 -63.03
CA THR A 911 87.58 18.55 -63.02
C THR A 911 88.35 19.78 -62.56
N ASP A 912 89.26 19.62 -61.59
CA ASP A 912 90.09 20.72 -61.09
C ASP A 912 91.45 20.21 -60.55
N ASN A 913 92.38 21.13 -60.27
CA ASN A 913 93.73 20.82 -59.80
C ASN A 913 94.01 21.41 -58.41
N GLY A 914 94.69 20.67 -57.54
CA GLY A 914 95.04 21.12 -56.19
C GLY A 914 96.47 20.75 -55.78
N ASP A 915 97.08 21.54 -54.88
CA ASP A 915 98.37 21.23 -54.28
C ASP A 915 98.27 20.07 -53.28
N PRO A 916 99.34 19.27 -53.05
CA PRO A 916 99.37 18.31 -51.95
C PRO A 916 99.03 18.97 -50.60
N GLY A 917 97.99 18.45 -49.92
CA GLY A 917 97.44 18.96 -48.67
C GLY A 917 96.31 19.99 -48.82
N ALA A 918 95.93 20.38 -50.04
CA ALA A 918 94.83 21.32 -50.30
C ALA A 918 93.48 20.61 -50.40
N THR A 919 92.40 21.34 -50.11
CA THR A 919 91.01 20.93 -50.36
C THR A 919 90.52 21.58 -51.64
N VAL A 920 89.98 20.77 -52.56
CA VAL A 920 89.29 21.19 -53.78
C VAL A 920 87.78 21.11 -53.53
N THR A 921 87.02 22.12 -53.93
CA THR A 921 85.55 22.16 -53.76
C THR A 921 84.88 22.11 -55.12
N TYR A 922 83.98 21.15 -55.31
CA TYR A 922 83.20 20.92 -56.53
C TYR A 922 81.75 21.33 -56.32
N GLU A 923 81.23 22.13 -57.24
CA GLU A 923 79.83 22.55 -57.24
C GLU A 923 79.00 21.57 -58.09
N HIS A 924 77.92 21.04 -57.52
CA HIS A 924 76.92 20.23 -58.20
C HIS A 924 75.54 20.82 -58.00
N VAL A 925 74.62 20.48 -58.90
CA VAL A 925 73.22 20.87 -58.88
C VAL A 925 72.39 19.59 -58.86
N VAL A 926 71.64 19.40 -57.77
CA VAL A 926 70.66 18.32 -57.61
C VAL A 926 69.33 18.85 -58.10
N THR A 927 68.81 18.30 -59.19
CA THR A 927 67.50 18.66 -59.75
C THR A 927 66.51 17.54 -59.48
N ASN A 928 65.37 17.86 -58.87
CA ASN A 928 64.26 16.91 -58.75
C ASN A 928 63.50 16.85 -60.08
N THR A 929 63.61 15.72 -60.78
CA THR A 929 62.91 15.49 -62.06
C THR A 929 61.56 14.78 -61.87
N GLY A 930 61.21 14.42 -60.64
CA GLY A 930 59.90 13.91 -60.25
C GLY A 930 58.83 15.00 -60.15
N ASN A 931 57.60 14.59 -59.84
CA ASN A 931 56.46 15.48 -59.61
C ASN A 931 56.15 15.70 -58.12
N TYR A 932 56.98 15.18 -57.21
CA TYR A 932 56.75 15.34 -55.76
C TYR A 932 57.99 15.88 -55.07
N THR A 933 57.82 16.70 -54.02
CA THR A 933 58.95 17.18 -53.21
C THR A 933 59.64 15.98 -52.59
N ASP A 934 60.93 15.84 -52.87
CA ASP A 934 61.73 14.71 -52.44
C ASP A 934 62.95 15.22 -51.68
N THR A 935 63.44 14.40 -50.76
CA THR A 935 64.70 14.62 -50.07
C THR A 935 65.72 13.66 -50.64
N PHE A 936 66.86 14.17 -51.11
CA PHE A 936 67.92 13.36 -51.69
C PHE A 936 69.08 13.22 -50.72
N THR A 937 69.44 11.99 -50.38
CA THR A 937 70.69 11.68 -49.67
C THR A 937 71.86 11.83 -50.63
N ILE A 938 72.87 12.59 -50.21
CA ILE A 938 74.07 12.85 -51.00
C ILE A 938 75.23 12.02 -50.44
N GLU A 939 75.70 11.07 -51.24
CA GLU A 939 76.86 10.24 -50.90
C GLU A 939 78.01 10.55 -51.86
N ALA A 940 79.22 10.78 -51.33
CA ALA A 940 80.41 10.97 -52.15
C ALA A 940 81.52 10.00 -51.74
N SER A 941 82.09 9.27 -52.71
CA SER A 941 83.13 8.27 -52.46
C SER A 941 84.31 8.39 -53.45
N SER A 942 85.55 8.36 -52.95
CA SER A 942 86.76 8.42 -53.78
C SER A 942 87.17 7.03 -54.29
N SER A 943 87.77 7.00 -55.48
CA SER A 943 87.98 5.76 -56.23
C SER A 943 89.26 5.00 -55.89
N SER A 944 90.34 5.59 -55.35
CA SER A 944 91.51 4.76 -54.99
C SER A 944 92.69 5.36 -54.22
N LEU A 945 92.79 6.68 -53.98
CA LEU A 945 94.06 7.27 -53.45
C LEU A 945 94.07 7.62 -51.96
N GLY A 946 93.02 7.27 -51.20
CA GLY A 946 92.94 7.57 -49.77
C GLY A 946 92.79 9.07 -49.46
N TRP A 947 92.30 9.84 -50.43
CA TRP A 947 91.94 11.25 -50.25
C TRP A 947 90.63 11.35 -49.47
N THR A 948 90.57 12.30 -48.54
CA THR A 948 89.37 12.51 -47.72
C THR A 948 88.34 13.24 -48.55
N VAL A 949 87.15 12.65 -48.69
CA VAL A 949 85.99 13.28 -49.31
C VAL A 949 85.02 13.67 -48.20
N THR A 950 84.53 14.91 -48.26
CA THR A 950 83.48 15.42 -47.39
C THR A 950 82.26 15.74 -48.26
N PRO A 951 81.20 14.91 -48.23
CA PRO A 951 79.93 15.26 -48.86
C PRO A 951 79.28 16.45 -48.10
N PRO A 952 78.45 17.26 -48.76
CA PRO A 952 77.62 18.29 -48.15
C PRO A 952 76.12 18.03 -48.33
N PRO A 953 75.27 18.73 -47.57
CA PRO A 953 75.58 19.67 -46.49
C PRO A 953 75.74 18.99 -45.12
N ASP A 954 76.46 19.64 -44.18
CA ASP A 954 76.68 19.16 -42.81
C ASP A 954 75.39 18.62 -42.15
N ASP A 955 75.43 17.35 -41.74
CA ASP A 955 74.46 16.58 -40.93
C ASP A 955 73.04 17.17 -40.76
N PRO A 956 72.02 16.61 -41.46
CA PRO A 956 72.09 15.45 -42.34
C PRO A 956 72.56 15.77 -43.77
N ASP A 957 73.31 14.85 -44.41
CA ASP A 957 73.78 14.88 -45.81
C ASP A 957 72.60 14.72 -46.80
N THR A 958 71.58 15.54 -46.66
CA THR A 958 70.34 15.48 -47.42
C THR A 958 69.95 16.85 -47.93
N VAL A 959 69.35 16.89 -49.12
CA VAL A 959 68.80 18.12 -49.69
C VAL A 959 67.35 17.89 -50.10
N GLU A 960 66.44 18.70 -49.56
CA GLU A 960 65.03 18.71 -49.95
C GLU A 960 64.85 19.60 -51.18
N VAL A 961 64.31 19.05 -52.26
CA VAL A 961 64.14 19.75 -53.53
C VAL A 961 62.72 19.57 -54.03
N GLY A 962 62.02 20.69 -54.24
CA GLY A 962 60.65 20.68 -54.78
C GLY A 962 60.59 20.20 -56.25
N PRO A 963 59.41 19.82 -56.77
CA PRO A 963 59.26 19.33 -58.14
C PRO A 963 59.80 20.31 -59.18
N GLY A 964 60.68 19.84 -60.07
CA GLY A 964 61.33 20.65 -61.10
C GLY A 964 62.26 21.76 -60.58
N GLN A 965 62.47 21.84 -59.25
CA GLN A 965 63.45 22.74 -58.65
C GLN A 965 64.83 22.08 -58.66
N ALA A 966 65.85 22.90 -58.43
CA ALA A 966 67.22 22.46 -58.33
C ALA A 966 67.91 23.16 -57.15
N GLU A 967 68.76 22.42 -56.44
CA GLU A 967 69.54 22.91 -55.32
C GLU A 967 71.03 22.67 -55.55
N THR A 968 71.85 23.65 -55.17
CA THR A 968 73.31 23.59 -55.34
C THR A 968 73.97 22.99 -54.11
N ILE A 969 74.81 21.97 -54.31
CA ILE A 969 75.62 21.32 -53.28
C ILE A 969 77.12 21.43 -53.62
N TYR A 970 78.01 21.33 -52.64
CA TYR A 970 79.45 21.61 -52.78
C TYR A 970 80.43 20.53 -52.27
N VAL A 971 80.66 19.44 -52.99
CA VAL A 971 81.50 18.31 -52.52
C VAL A 971 82.97 18.72 -52.37
N GLN A 972 83.58 18.44 -51.22
CA GLN A 972 84.98 18.77 -50.94
C GLN A 972 85.89 17.54 -50.96
N VAL A 973 87.02 17.63 -51.66
CA VAL A 973 88.04 16.57 -51.76
C VAL A 973 89.39 17.10 -51.27
N THR A 974 89.91 16.55 -50.17
CA THR A 974 91.22 16.90 -49.62
C THR A 974 92.32 15.99 -50.14
N ILE A 975 93.23 16.56 -50.95
CA ILE A 975 94.39 15.87 -51.50
C ILE A 975 95.40 15.57 -50.38
N THR A 976 95.79 14.30 -50.21
CA THR A 976 96.78 13.92 -49.20
C THR A 976 98.11 14.67 -49.37
N GLY A 977 98.75 15.06 -48.26
CA GLY A 977 100.03 15.81 -48.29
C GLY A 977 101.21 15.06 -48.91
N THR A 978 101.08 13.74 -49.12
CA THR A 978 102.07 12.87 -49.77
C THR A 978 101.77 12.60 -51.25
N ALA A 979 100.71 13.17 -51.81
CA ALA A 979 100.30 12.91 -53.20
C ALA A 979 101.37 13.38 -54.20
N ALA A 980 101.71 12.52 -55.17
CA ALA A 980 102.70 12.82 -56.19
C ALA A 980 102.10 13.68 -57.33
N TYR A 981 102.91 14.55 -57.91
CA TYR A 981 102.52 15.38 -59.05
C TYR A 981 101.92 14.54 -60.20
N GLY A 982 100.79 15.01 -60.74
CA GLY A 982 100.12 14.40 -61.89
C GLY A 982 99.23 13.20 -61.56
N PHE A 983 99.12 12.80 -60.29
CA PHE A 983 98.12 11.80 -59.87
C PHE A 983 96.72 12.42 -59.93
N GLN A 984 95.76 11.59 -60.34
CA GLN A 984 94.34 11.94 -60.41
C GLN A 984 93.55 11.01 -59.51
N ASP A 985 92.60 11.56 -58.75
CA ASP A 985 91.58 10.80 -58.06
C ASP A 985 90.21 11.16 -58.64
N ARG A 986 89.35 10.15 -58.77
CA ARG A 986 87.95 10.34 -59.17
C ARG A 986 87.05 10.12 -57.97
N THR A 987 86.18 11.07 -57.67
CA THR A 987 85.15 10.98 -56.64
C THR A 987 83.80 10.85 -57.32
N THR A 988 83.05 9.79 -57.00
CA THR A 988 81.67 9.63 -57.47
C THR A 988 80.75 10.21 -56.42
N VAL A 989 79.93 11.17 -56.83
CA VAL A 989 78.86 11.78 -56.05
C VAL A 989 77.55 11.16 -56.51
N THR A 990 76.72 10.73 -55.57
CA THR A 990 75.43 10.09 -55.83
C THR A 990 74.36 10.85 -55.07
N ALA A 991 73.31 11.29 -55.77
CA ALA A 991 72.09 11.79 -55.15
C ALA A 991 71.03 10.69 -55.23
N THR A 992 70.52 10.24 -54.08
CA THR A 992 69.56 9.12 -53.98
C THR A 992 68.28 9.60 -53.30
N SER A 993 67.12 9.32 -53.90
CA SER A 993 65.82 9.61 -53.29
C SER A 993 65.66 8.88 -51.95
N THR A 994 65.21 9.61 -50.93
CA THR A 994 64.82 9.03 -49.64
C THR A 994 63.48 8.29 -49.70
N LEU A 995 62.63 8.63 -50.67
CA LEU A 995 61.33 8.00 -50.87
C LEU A 995 61.46 6.67 -51.64
N ASN A 996 62.46 6.54 -52.52
CA ASN A 996 62.80 5.29 -53.19
C ASN A 996 64.31 5.20 -53.51
N PRO A 997 65.07 4.35 -52.81
CA PRO A 997 66.52 4.20 -53.04
C PRO A 997 66.93 3.75 -54.44
N ASP A 998 66.02 3.16 -55.23
CA ASP A 998 66.30 2.79 -56.63
C ASP A 998 66.31 4.00 -57.58
N VAL A 999 65.85 5.17 -57.11
CA VAL A 999 65.87 6.43 -57.86
C VAL A 999 67.09 7.24 -57.43
N TYR A 1000 68.14 7.20 -58.24
CA TYR A 1000 69.39 7.92 -57.99
C TYR A 1000 70.03 8.41 -59.29
N ASP A 1001 70.91 9.40 -59.19
CA ASP A 1001 71.79 9.84 -60.26
C ASP A 1001 73.21 10.10 -59.73
N THR A 1002 74.21 10.04 -60.61
CA THR A 1002 75.62 10.14 -60.23
C THR A 1002 76.40 11.15 -61.08
N ALA A 1003 77.23 11.97 -60.44
CA ALA A 1003 78.23 12.81 -61.06
C ALA A 1003 79.65 12.40 -60.62
N VAL A 1004 80.66 12.74 -61.42
CA VAL A 1004 82.06 12.38 -61.17
C VAL A 1004 82.96 13.60 -61.14
N ASP A 1005 83.64 13.80 -60.01
CA ASP A 1005 84.66 14.82 -59.81
C ASP A 1005 86.07 14.26 -60.01
N THR A 1006 86.91 14.94 -60.79
CA THR A 1006 88.33 14.55 -60.99
C THR A 1006 89.29 15.60 -60.43
N ALA A 1007 90.04 15.25 -59.38
CA ALA A 1007 91.06 16.12 -58.78
C ALA A 1007 92.47 15.70 -59.23
N THR A 1008 93.26 16.63 -59.79
CA THR A 1008 94.65 16.37 -60.22
C THR A 1008 95.67 17.10 -59.34
N VAL A 1009 96.75 16.43 -58.95
CA VAL A 1009 97.78 17.00 -58.07
C VAL A 1009 98.72 17.95 -58.84
N ASN A 1010 98.80 19.20 -58.39
CA ASN A 1010 99.72 20.23 -58.89
C ASN A 1010 101.20 19.94 -58.56
N LEU A 1011 102.11 20.54 -59.33
CA LEU A 1011 103.54 20.46 -59.07
C LEU A 1011 103.93 21.43 -57.94
N LYS A 1012 104.28 20.91 -56.76
CA LYS A 1012 104.72 21.72 -55.61
C LYS A 1012 106.25 21.65 -55.43
N CYS A 1013 106.95 22.75 -55.71
CA CYS A 1013 108.41 22.86 -55.48
C CYS A 1013 108.71 23.28 -54.04
N GLY A 1014 109.30 22.38 -53.22
CA GLY A 1014 109.75 22.68 -51.86
C GLY A 1014 111.27 22.57 -51.68
N ILE A 1015 111.92 23.63 -51.18
CA ILE A 1015 113.32 23.62 -50.70
C ILE A 1015 113.32 23.24 -49.22
N GLY A 1016 113.95 22.13 -48.85
CA GLY A 1016 114.21 21.73 -47.46
C GLY A 1016 115.62 21.18 -47.30
N TRP A 1017 116.45 21.87 -46.49
CA TRP A 1017 117.79 21.41 -46.07
C TRP A 1017 117.69 20.66 -44.74
N MET A 1018 118.22 19.44 -44.67
CA MET A 1018 118.76 18.84 -43.44
C MET A 1018 120.29 18.94 -43.51
N GLY A 1019 120.89 19.47 -42.44
CA GLY A 1019 122.33 19.70 -42.27
C GLY A 1019 122.57 20.73 -41.18
#